data_AF-A0A328VIH5-F1
#
_entry.id   AF-A0A328VIH5-F1
#
_cell.length_a   1.000
_cell.length_b   1.000
_cell.length_c   1.000
_cell.angle_alpha   90.00
_cell.angle_beta   90.00
_cell.angle_gamma   90.00
#
_symmetry.space_group_name_H-M   'P 1'
#
loop_
_entity.id
_entity.type
_entity.pdbx_description
1 polymer ?
#
loop_
_entity_poly.entity_id
_entity_poly.type
_entity_poly.pdbx_seq_one_letter_code
_entity_poly.pdbx_strand_id
1 'polypeptide(L)'
;MNRLTAPGRRLFLSGDEAVARAALEAGVHVATGYPGNPGGGALAALLPLAARFGLAAEWSVNEKVALEVAAGAAWAGRKSLVTMKMSGLNVLADSLLSIAHSGVNGALVIYAVDDVGVFYGMVEQDSRYYALLASVPLLMPASPEEAYAMTLLAFRASAQTGAPVLLLGTTVVAASQSWIRVAPLERRAVEEPASFQRDVARFTKAVPQWCREQHAAALARLKQAGALLSEVNGREEPTASAKAPPSRERKVGVVVAGVSAAYLAEVQARLRAAPPLAVFKLGLIHPLPREELEAFLAPLEAVLVLEELEPLIETQMAALIAERNLRVRLLGKRGGLLPRVGEYNQALVARALAALFETAGYRESAAEAQALAAQLSALPEPGSFLAPLPRTLEFCPGCPHRMTYYALRRALQAAGYQPDEVITTGDIGCTILGIHAPLSVCWTEVSMGASLGIAQGLKYAGIERPVLAAMGDSTFFHGGIAGLLNAVQAGVRLTLLLLDNGLTAMTGQQPNPGSWQAGTGPTAKPRADIETIVRGCGVTFVRAVNPYELEATVATLREALAFPGVAVVIARAPCTVPGRLLPGQEAPFQIEETRCCAGRGCDELPCYYEVGCPSIVLMPAEEGADEELRARRELRVRIDPLSCVACGLCAAACPFEAIGPLAAAESDYNEQKEMVAAWPSLLMQE
;
A
#
# COMPACT_ATOMS: atom_id res chain seq x y z
N MET A 1 -26.70 -28.57 22.71
CA MET A 1 -25.24 -28.68 22.84
C MET A 1 -24.63 -28.35 21.48
N ASN A 2 -23.73 -27.37 21.37
CA ASN A 2 -23.09 -27.04 20.09
C ASN A 2 -22.12 -28.17 19.70
N ARG A 3 -22.21 -28.66 18.45
CA ARG A 3 -21.42 -29.80 17.93
C ARG A 3 -19.91 -29.58 18.06
N LEU A 4 -19.44 -28.35 17.91
CA LEU A 4 -18.02 -27.99 18.06
C LEU A 4 -17.50 -28.18 19.49
N THR A 5 -18.39 -28.16 20.49
CA THR A 5 -18.03 -28.21 21.92
C THR A 5 -18.54 -29.48 22.61
N ALA A 6 -19.07 -30.44 21.85
CA ALA A 6 -19.56 -31.68 22.41
C ALA A 6 -18.40 -32.45 23.08
N PRO A 7 -18.64 -33.06 24.26
CA PRO A 7 -17.61 -33.83 24.95
C PRO A 7 -17.26 -35.10 24.16
N GLY A 8 -15.97 -35.34 23.94
CA GLY A 8 -15.49 -36.52 23.21
C GLY A 8 -14.21 -36.26 22.42
N ARG A 9 -13.54 -37.33 21.99
CA ARG A 9 -12.33 -37.26 21.13
C ARG A 9 -12.65 -37.38 19.63
N ARG A 10 -13.93 -37.55 19.26
CA ARG A 10 -14.42 -37.64 17.89
C ARG A 10 -15.73 -36.88 17.73
N LEU A 11 -15.82 -36.04 16.70
CA LEU A 11 -17.00 -35.24 16.38
C LEU A 11 -17.39 -35.47 14.92
N PHE A 12 -18.69 -35.50 14.63
CA PHE A 12 -19.20 -35.56 13.26
C PHE A 12 -19.49 -34.13 12.77
N LEU A 13 -18.61 -33.60 11.93
CA LEU A 13 -18.56 -32.18 11.53
C LEU A 13 -18.48 -32.05 10.01
N SER A 14 -19.02 -30.96 9.47
CA SER A 14 -18.73 -30.54 8.08
C SER A 14 -17.31 -29.99 7.94
N GLY A 15 -16.83 -29.79 6.71
CA GLY A 15 -15.55 -29.10 6.47
C GLY A 15 -15.50 -27.68 7.06
N ASP A 16 -16.56 -26.89 6.89
CA ASP A 16 -16.69 -25.56 7.50
C ASP A 16 -16.66 -25.63 9.04
N GLU A 17 -17.40 -26.58 9.63
CA GLU A 17 -17.40 -26.81 11.08
C GLU A 17 -16.02 -27.31 11.57
N ALA A 18 -15.29 -28.06 10.76
CA ALA A 18 -13.95 -28.56 11.04
C ALA A 18 -12.94 -27.41 11.14
N VAL A 19 -12.99 -26.45 10.20
CA VAL A 19 -12.19 -25.21 10.23
C VAL A 19 -12.52 -24.39 11.48
N ALA A 20 -13.81 -24.18 11.76
CA ALA A 20 -14.24 -23.47 12.96
C ALA A 20 -13.75 -24.13 14.25
N ARG A 21 -13.88 -25.46 14.35
CA ARG A 21 -13.40 -26.24 15.50
C ARG A 21 -11.89 -26.10 15.66
N ALA A 22 -11.12 -26.21 14.58
CA ALA A 22 -9.67 -26.04 14.60
C ALA A 22 -9.26 -24.62 15.01
N ALA A 23 -9.95 -23.58 14.52
CA ALA A 23 -9.68 -22.20 14.89
C ALA A 23 -9.87 -21.94 16.41
N LEU A 24 -10.91 -22.53 17.02
CA LEU A 24 -11.11 -22.46 18.48
C LEU A 24 -9.95 -23.10 19.25
N GLU A 25 -9.47 -24.26 18.81
CA GLU A 25 -8.34 -24.95 19.44
C GLU A 25 -7.01 -24.25 19.21
N ALA A 26 -6.83 -23.61 18.06
CA ALA A 26 -5.69 -22.74 17.81
C ALA A 26 -5.69 -21.48 18.70
N GLY A 27 -6.82 -21.15 19.35
CA GLY A 27 -6.98 -19.96 20.18
C GLY A 27 -7.22 -18.70 19.35
N VAL A 28 -8.11 -18.77 18.36
CA VAL A 28 -8.55 -17.60 17.59
C VAL A 28 -9.16 -16.53 18.50
N HIS A 29 -8.78 -15.27 18.28
CA HIS A 29 -9.22 -14.10 19.05
C HIS A 29 -10.22 -13.25 18.28
N VAL A 30 -10.04 -13.17 16.97
CA VAL A 30 -10.89 -12.39 16.06
C VAL A 30 -11.29 -13.27 14.88
N ALA A 31 -12.58 -13.36 14.58
CA ALA A 31 -13.10 -14.08 13.43
C ALA A 31 -14.08 -13.20 12.64
N THR A 32 -13.78 -12.93 11.38
CA THR A 32 -14.55 -12.03 10.53
C THR A 32 -14.88 -12.67 9.20
N GLY A 33 -15.84 -12.10 8.47
CA GLY A 33 -16.22 -12.59 7.15
C GLY A 33 -17.43 -11.85 6.62
N TYR A 34 -17.75 -12.06 5.35
CA TYR A 34 -19.01 -11.62 4.74
C TYR A 34 -19.88 -12.85 4.43
N PRO A 35 -21.21 -12.80 4.61
CA PRO A 35 -22.07 -13.94 4.35
C PRO A 35 -21.97 -14.41 2.89
N GLY A 36 -21.56 -15.68 2.69
CA GLY A 36 -21.47 -16.27 1.36
C GLY A 36 -21.33 -17.79 1.43
N ASN A 37 -22.00 -18.49 0.52
CA ASN A 37 -21.87 -19.94 0.35
C ASN A 37 -21.12 -20.25 -0.96
N PRO A 38 -20.16 -21.18 -0.95
CA PRO A 38 -19.64 -21.92 0.21
C PRO A 38 -18.68 -21.10 1.12
N GLY A 39 -18.35 -21.60 2.31
CA GLY A 39 -17.29 -21.07 3.20
C GLY A 39 -17.75 -20.23 4.39
N GLY A 40 -18.92 -19.59 4.31
CA GLY A 40 -19.50 -18.83 5.42
C GLY A 40 -19.91 -19.68 6.62
N GLY A 41 -20.04 -21.01 6.46
CA GLY A 41 -20.44 -21.91 7.55
C GLY A 41 -19.44 -21.92 8.71
N ALA A 42 -18.15 -21.67 8.44
CA ALA A 42 -17.12 -21.65 9.47
C ALA A 42 -17.35 -20.51 10.48
N LEU A 43 -17.55 -19.27 10.01
CA LEU A 43 -17.87 -18.14 10.88
C LEU A 43 -19.26 -18.28 11.53
N ALA A 44 -20.25 -18.78 10.78
CA ALA A 44 -21.58 -19.05 11.33
C ALA A 44 -21.53 -20.00 12.54
N ALA A 45 -20.62 -20.98 12.53
CA ALA A 45 -20.44 -21.91 13.64
C ALA A 45 -19.69 -21.29 14.84
N LEU A 46 -18.84 -20.28 14.62
CA LEU A 46 -18.09 -19.56 15.65
C LEU A 46 -18.93 -18.50 16.39
N LEU A 47 -19.83 -17.80 15.69
CA LEU A 47 -20.61 -16.68 16.23
C LEU A 47 -21.36 -17.03 17.54
N PRO A 48 -22.10 -18.15 17.66
CA PRO A 48 -22.78 -18.51 18.91
C PRO A 48 -21.85 -18.84 20.08
N LEU A 49 -20.56 -19.03 19.80
CA LEU A 49 -19.53 -19.38 20.78
C LEU A 49 -18.67 -18.17 21.19
N ALA A 50 -18.85 -17.02 20.54
CA ALA A 50 -18.03 -15.83 20.72
C ALA A 50 -17.90 -15.41 22.19
N ALA A 51 -19.03 -15.17 22.87
CA ALA A 51 -19.06 -14.76 24.27
C ALA A 51 -18.49 -15.82 25.23
N ARG A 52 -18.79 -17.11 24.98
CA ARG A 52 -18.32 -18.22 25.81
C ARG A 52 -16.80 -18.33 25.82
N PHE A 53 -16.18 -18.05 24.68
CA PHE A 53 -14.74 -18.13 24.57
C PHE A 53 -14.06 -16.76 24.71
N GLY A 54 -14.75 -15.63 24.60
CA GLY A 54 -14.10 -14.31 24.57
C GLY A 54 -13.43 -14.05 23.21
N LEU A 55 -14.10 -14.45 22.14
CA LEU A 55 -13.72 -14.21 20.75
C LEU A 55 -14.52 -12.99 20.27
N ALA A 56 -13.87 -12.06 19.57
CA ALA A 56 -14.57 -11.07 18.76
C ALA A 56 -14.94 -11.73 17.43
N ALA A 57 -16.21 -12.07 17.23
CA ALA A 57 -16.70 -12.63 15.97
C ALA A 57 -17.79 -11.75 15.40
N GLU A 58 -17.69 -11.42 14.11
CA GLU A 58 -18.68 -10.60 13.42
C GLU A 58 -18.82 -10.97 11.95
N TRP A 59 -20.03 -10.74 11.41
CA TRP A 59 -20.19 -10.52 9.98
C TRP A 59 -19.83 -9.07 9.69
N SER A 60 -18.82 -8.86 8.85
CA SER A 60 -18.46 -7.54 8.38
C SER A 60 -19.28 -7.16 7.15
N VAL A 61 -19.33 -5.87 6.80
CA VAL A 61 -20.14 -5.38 5.67
C VAL A 61 -19.66 -5.82 4.29
N ASN A 62 -18.39 -6.23 4.16
CA ASN A 62 -17.80 -6.89 2.99
C ASN A 62 -16.48 -7.58 3.37
N GLU A 63 -15.90 -8.35 2.45
CA GLU A 63 -14.70 -9.16 2.67
C GLU A 63 -13.43 -8.33 2.83
N LYS A 64 -13.38 -7.16 2.18
CA LYS A 64 -12.29 -6.19 2.33
C LYS A 64 -12.18 -5.71 3.78
N VAL A 65 -13.28 -5.20 4.34
CA VAL A 65 -13.34 -4.75 5.73
C VAL A 65 -13.11 -5.93 6.68
N ALA A 66 -13.65 -7.11 6.39
CA ALA A 66 -13.40 -8.30 7.20
C ALA A 66 -11.90 -8.64 7.33
N LEU A 67 -11.18 -8.60 6.21
CA LEU A 67 -9.73 -8.83 6.19
C LEU A 67 -8.97 -7.75 6.95
N GLU A 68 -9.35 -6.48 6.80
CA GLU A 68 -8.71 -5.36 7.49
C GLU A 68 -8.87 -5.47 9.01
N VAL A 69 -10.08 -5.81 9.49
CA VAL A 69 -10.31 -6.07 10.92
C VAL A 69 -9.46 -7.24 11.42
N ALA A 70 -9.41 -8.35 10.68
CA ALA A 70 -8.59 -9.50 11.04
C ALA A 70 -7.08 -9.15 11.05
N ALA A 71 -6.62 -8.34 10.09
CA ALA A 71 -5.23 -7.92 9.97
C ALA A 71 -4.81 -6.96 11.08
N GLY A 72 -5.66 -5.98 11.45
CA GLY A 72 -5.41 -5.09 12.57
C GLY A 72 -5.23 -5.87 13.88
N ALA A 73 -6.06 -6.90 14.11
CA ALA A 73 -5.89 -7.77 15.25
C ALA A 73 -4.60 -8.59 15.21
N ALA A 74 -4.22 -9.11 14.03
CA ALA A 74 -3.00 -9.87 13.82
C ALA A 74 -1.73 -9.02 13.96
N TRP A 75 -1.78 -7.74 13.59
CA TRP A 75 -0.70 -6.79 13.82
C TRP A 75 -0.50 -6.48 15.30
N ALA A 76 -1.57 -6.51 16.08
CA ALA A 76 -1.51 -6.41 17.54
C ALA A 76 -1.14 -7.72 18.27
N GLY A 77 -0.63 -8.72 17.54
CA GLY A 77 -0.15 -9.99 18.10
C GLY A 77 -1.23 -11.05 18.32
N ARG A 78 -2.48 -10.82 17.87
CA ARG A 78 -3.57 -11.80 18.05
C ARG A 78 -3.66 -12.78 16.88
N LYS A 79 -4.36 -13.89 17.11
CA LYS A 79 -4.68 -14.85 16.04
C LYS A 79 -6.04 -14.52 15.46
N SER A 80 -6.13 -14.35 14.15
CA SER A 80 -7.36 -14.01 13.46
C SER A 80 -7.68 -14.96 12.30
N LEU A 81 -8.97 -15.16 12.08
CA LEU A 81 -9.53 -15.92 10.96
C LEU A 81 -10.42 -14.97 10.14
N VAL A 82 -10.29 -14.99 8.82
CA VAL A 82 -11.27 -14.38 7.93
C VAL A 82 -11.87 -15.46 7.03
N THR A 83 -13.19 -15.49 6.86
CA THR A 83 -13.90 -16.51 6.08
C THR A 83 -14.69 -15.89 4.93
N MET A 84 -14.67 -16.52 3.76
CA MET A 84 -15.40 -16.03 2.58
C MET A 84 -15.62 -17.11 1.50
N LYS A 85 -16.52 -16.81 0.56
CA LYS A 85 -16.54 -17.44 -0.76
C LYS A 85 -15.37 -16.91 -1.60
N MET A 86 -14.92 -17.67 -2.59
CA MET A 86 -13.90 -17.28 -3.58
C MET A 86 -14.03 -15.85 -4.13
N SER A 87 -15.24 -15.37 -4.45
CA SER A 87 -15.45 -14.01 -4.96
C SER A 87 -15.03 -12.92 -3.97
N GLY A 88 -15.03 -13.25 -2.68
CA GLY A 88 -14.52 -12.40 -1.63
C GLY A 88 -13.06 -12.03 -1.83
N LEU A 89 -12.22 -12.95 -2.34
CA LEU A 89 -10.81 -12.68 -2.67
C LEU A 89 -10.67 -11.57 -3.73
N ASN A 90 -11.64 -11.44 -4.64
CA ASN A 90 -11.67 -10.37 -5.63
C ASN A 90 -11.93 -9.01 -4.96
N VAL A 91 -12.83 -8.98 -3.98
CA VAL A 91 -13.23 -7.76 -3.25
C VAL A 91 -12.09 -7.28 -2.35
N LEU A 92 -11.36 -8.19 -1.71
CA LEU A 92 -10.31 -7.83 -0.74
C LEU A 92 -8.89 -7.74 -1.32
N ALA A 93 -8.72 -8.00 -2.61
CA ALA A 93 -7.41 -8.21 -3.24
C ALA A 93 -6.43 -7.08 -2.94
N ASP A 94 -6.89 -5.83 -3.04
CA ASP A 94 -6.07 -4.64 -2.79
C ASP A 94 -5.46 -4.62 -1.38
N SER A 95 -6.26 -4.92 -0.35
CA SER A 95 -5.82 -5.03 1.04
C SER A 95 -4.95 -6.27 1.25
N LEU A 96 -5.30 -7.42 0.64
CA LEU A 96 -4.51 -8.65 0.76
C LEU A 96 -3.08 -8.47 0.27
N LEU A 97 -2.87 -7.90 -0.92
CA LEU A 97 -1.52 -7.71 -1.44
C LEU A 97 -0.67 -6.87 -0.46
N SER A 98 -1.21 -5.76 0.02
CA SER A 98 -0.47 -4.84 0.89
C SER A 98 -0.19 -5.45 2.28
N ILE A 99 -1.19 -6.11 2.88
CA ILE A 99 -1.06 -6.82 4.16
C ILE A 99 -0.07 -7.99 4.04
N ALA A 100 -0.13 -8.75 2.95
CA ALA A 100 0.79 -9.86 2.70
C ALA A 100 2.25 -9.39 2.66
N HIS A 101 2.52 -8.21 2.12
CA HIS A 101 3.87 -7.61 2.06
C HIS A 101 4.34 -7.12 3.43
N SER A 102 3.45 -6.56 4.25
CA SER A 102 3.76 -6.16 5.63
C SER A 102 3.92 -7.37 6.57
N GLY A 103 3.25 -8.48 6.29
CA GLY A 103 3.17 -9.63 7.19
C GLY A 103 2.35 -9.33 8.45
N VAL A 104 2.39 -10.23 9.43
CA VAL A 104 1.67 -10.11 10.70
C VAL A 104 2.57 -10.42 11.90
N ASN A 105 2.16 -10.02 13.10
CA ASN A 105 2.90 -10.27 14.36
C ASN A 105 2.31 -11.46 15.15
N GLY A 106 0.99 -11.64 15.08
CA GLY A 106 0.28 -12.81 15.58
C GLY A 106 0.12 -13.85 14.48
N ALA A 107 -1.12 -14.21 14.14
CA ALA A 107 -1.41 -15.12 13.04
C ALA A 107 -2.64 -14.65 12.27
N LEU A 108 -2.62 -14.81 10.94
CA LEU A 108 -3.74 -14.49 10.06
C LEU A 108 -3.98 -15.67 9.11
N VAL A 109 -5.13 -16.31 9.26
CA VAL A 109 -5.60 -17.36 8.34
C VAL A 109 -6.77 -16.82 7.53
N ILE A 110 -6.66 -16.94 6.20
CA ILE A 110 -7.69 -16.55 5.25
C ILE A 110 -8.32 -17.83 4.74
N TYR A 111 -9.55 -18.13 5.16
CA TYR A 111 -10.30 -19.28 4.68
C TYR A 111 -11.22 -18.86 3.54
N ALA A 112 -10.88 -19.29 2.32
CA ALA A 112 -11.68 -19.08 1.13
C ALA A 112 -12.17 -20.43 0.59
N VAL A 113 -13.34 -20.45 -0.04
CA VAL A 113 -13.88 -21.68 -0.65
C VAL A 113 -14.27 -21.45 -2.11
N ASP A 114 -13.65 -22.22 -3.00
CA ASP A 114 -13.95 -22.25 -4.43
C ASP A 114 -15.20 -23.06 -4.74
N ASP A 115 -16.07 -22.46 -5.54
CA ASP A 115 -17.31 -23.07 -6.01
C ASP A 115 -17.10 -23.74 -7.37
N VAL A 116 -16.24 -24.76 -7.36
CA VAL A 116 -15.90 -25.57 -8.54
C VAL A 116 -17.17 -26.23 -9.08
N GLY A 117 -17.47 -26.03 -10.37
CA GLY A 117 -18.74 -26.44 -10.98
C GLY A 117 -19.94 -25.51 -10.72
N VAL A 118 -19.76 -24.40 -10.01
CA VAL A 118 -20.71 -23.28 -9.85
C VAL A 118 -22.08 -23.70 -9.27
N PHE A 119 -22.09 -24.33 -8.10
CA PHE A 119 -23.34 -24.77 -7.45
C PHE A 119 -24.11 -23.62 -6.78
N TYR A 120 -23.42 -22.53 -6.43
CA TYR A 120 -23.96 -21.39 -5.69
C TYR A 120 -23.80 -20.06 -6.46
N GLY A 121 -23.66 -20.11 -7.80
CA GLY A 121 -23.60 -18.95 -8.71
C GLY A 121 -22.30 -18.14 -8.67
N MET A 122 -22.02 -17.34 -9.72
CA MET A 122 -20.79 -16.59 -10.08
C MET A 122 -19.93 -17.27 -11.15
N VAL A 123 -18.91 -16.56 -11.65
CA VAL A 123 -17.93 -17.15 -12.59
C VAL A 123 -17.12 -18.24 -11.89
N GLU A 124 -16.85 -19.33 -12.59
CA GLU A 124 -15.86 -20.31 -12.14
C GLU A 124 -14.47 -19.64 -12.16
N GLN A 125 -13.79 -19.63 -11.02
CA GLN A 125 -12.47 -19.02 -10.88
C GLN A 125 -11.53 -19.93 -10.10
N ASP A 126 -10.24 -19.74 -10.33
CA ASP A 126 -9.19 -20.46 -9.62
C ASP A 126 -8.50 -19.52 -8.63
N SER A 127 -8.83 -19.67 -7.35
CA SER A 127 -8.33 -18.76 -6.32
C SER A 127 -6.86 -19.00 -5.96
N ARG A 128 -6.21 -20.04 -6.50
CA ARG A 128 -4.78 -20.30 -6.28
C ARG A 128 -3.89 -19.17 -6.83
N TYR A 129 -4.35 -18.47 -7.85
CA TYR A 129 -3.62 -17.31 -8.41
C TYR A 129 -3.47 -16.16 -7.42
N TYR A 130 -4.38 -16.00 -6.45
CA TYR A 130 -4.22 -14.99 -5.39
C TYR A 130 -3.05 -15.31 -4.46
N ALA A 131 -2.80 -16.59 -4.18
CA ALA A 131 -1.64 -17.00 -3.38
C ALA A 131 -0.32 -16.64 -4.08
N LEU A 132 -0.27 -16.87 -5.39
CA LEU A 132 0.88 -16.49 -6.23
C LEU A 132 1.06 -14.98 -6.28
N LEU A 133 -0.02 -14.25 -6.57
CA LEU A 133 -0.02 -12.79 -6.69
C LEU A 133 0.38 -12.10 -5.38
N ALA A 134 -0.14 -12.56 -4.24
CA ALA A 134 0.14 -11.99 -2.93
C ALA A 134 1.44 -12.53 -2.28
N SER A 135 2.10 -13.52 -2.89
CA SER A 135 3.27 -14.21 -2.33
C SER A 135 2.99 -14.82 -0.93
N VAL A 136 1.84 -15.48 -0.76
CA VAL A 136 1.43 -16.11 0.50
C VAL A 136 1.36 -17.64 0.41
N PRO A 137 1.62 -18.38 1.50
CA PRO A 137 1.42 -19.82 1.54
C PRO A 137 -0.04 -20.20 1.34
N LEU A 138 -0.27 -21.30 0.64
CA LEU A 138 -1.59 -21.87 0.36
C LEU A 138 -1.66 -23.32 0.83
N LEU A 139 -2.71 -23.66 1.57
CA LEU A 139 -3.08 -25.04 1.92
C LEU A 139 -4.44 -25.37 1.31
N MET A 140 -4.58 -26.57 0.74
CA MET A 140 -5.82 -27.04 0.12
C MET A 140 -6.23 -28.40 0.70
N PRO A 141 -7.20 -28.45 1.64
CA PRO A 141 -7.66 -29.71 2.19
C PRO A 141 -8.51 -30.49 1.20
N ALA A 142 -8.34 -31.82 1.16
CA ALA A 142 -9.14 -32.73 0.34
C ALA A 142 -10.31 -33.39 1.10
N SER A 143 -10.38 -33.19 2.42
CA SER A 143 -11.43 -33.77 3.30
C SER A 143 -11.69 -32.88 4.53
N PRO A 144 -12.81 -33.04 5.24
CA PRO A 144 -13.04 -32.32 6.50
C PRO A 144 -11.97 -32.62 7.57
N GLU A 145 -11.45 -33.85 7.63
CA GLU A 145 -10.33 -34.21 8.51
C GLU A 145 -9.06 -33.39 8.19
N GLU A 146 -8.72 -33.26 6.91
CA GLU A 146 -7.61 -32.41 6.48
C GLU A 146 -7.90 -30.94 6.73
N ALA A 147 -9.13 -30.47 6.54
CA ALA A 147 -9.50 -29.09 6.83
C ALA A 147 -9.25 -28.73 8.30
N TYR A 148 -9.58 -29.64 9.23
CA TYR A 148 -9.24 -29.48 10.64
C TYR A 148 -7.72 -29.43 10.87
N ALA A 149 -6.97 -30.41 10.36
CA ALA A 149 -5.52 -30.51 10.58
C ALA A 149 -4.74 -29.34 9.95
N MET A 150 -5.05 -29.00 8.70
CA MET A 150 -4.41 -27.92 7.96
C MET A 150 -4.75 -26.54 8.54
N THR A 151 -5.92 -26.35 9.15
CA THR A 151 -6.23 -25.09 9.85
C THR A 151 -5.32 -24.87 11.06
N LEU A 152 -5.11 -25.90 11.89
CA LEU A 152 -4.17 -25.83 13.02
C LEU A 152 -2.74 -25.53 12.54
N LEU A 153 -2.33 -26.20 11.45
CA LEU A 153 -1.03 -25.99 10.83
C LEU A 153 -0.89 -24.58 10.25
N ALA A 154 -1.92 -24.03 9.60
CA ALA A 154 -1.95 -22.67 9.07
C ALA A 154 -1.72 -21.64 10.17
N PHE A 155 -2.41 -21.75 11.31
CA PHE A 155 -2.21 -20.87 12.46
C PHE A 155 -0.79 -20.97 13.02
N ARG A 156 -0.23 -22.18 13.12
CA ARG A 156 1.15 -22.39 13.59
C ARG A 156 2.15 -21.75 12.63
N ALA A 157 2.03 -22.01 11.33
CA ALA A 157 2.94 -21.49 10.31
C ALA A 157 2.87 -19.96 10.25
N SER A 158 1.66 -19.39 10.29
CA SER A 158 1.47 -17.94 10.32
C SER A 158 2.10 -17.31 11.55
N ALA A 159 1.88 -17.88 12.75
CA ALA A 159 2.47 -17.38 14.00
C ALA A 159 4.01 -17.44 14.01
N GLN A 160 4.61 -18.46 13.41
CA GLN A 160 6.06 -18.64 13.42
C GLN A 160 6.79 -17.81 12.37
N THR A 161 6.14 -17.53 11.23
CA THR A 161 6.77 -16.87 10.08
C THR A 161 6.28 -15.45 9.86
N GLY A 162 5.17 -15.05 10.48
CA GLY A 162 4.49 -13.79 10.19
C GLY A 162 3.85 -13.73 8.79
N ALA A 163 3.76 -14.85 8.06
CA ALA A 163 3.03 -14.92 6.79
C ALA A 163 1.51 -15.06 7.04
N PRO A 164 0.64 -14.24 6.42
CA PRO A 164 -0.75 -14.63 6.24
C PRO A 164 -0.82 -15.94 5.46
N VAL A 165 -1.69 -16.89 5.86
CA VAL A 165 -1.82 -18.19 5.19
C VAL A 165 -3.21 -18.31 4.59
N LEU A 166 -3.28 -18.63 3.29
CA LEU A 166 -4.54 -18.93 2.59
C LEU A 166 -4.87 -20.42 2.77
N LEU A 167 -6.03 -20.72 3.32
CA LEU A 167 -6.61 -22.05 3.38
C LEU A 167 -7.75 -22.09 2.36
N LEU A 168 -7.56 -22.81 1.27
CA LEU A 168 -8.49 -22.84 0.14
C LEU A 168 -9.24 -24.17 0.08
N GLY A 169 -10.51 -24.16 0.46
CA GLY A 169 -11.41 -25.30 0.30
C GLY A 169 -12.11 -25.32 -1.07
N THR A 170 -12.85 -26.39 -1.32
CA THR A 170 -13.86 -26.46 -2.39
C THR A 170 -15.24 -26.71 -1.81
N THR A 171 -16.31 -26.38 -2.56
CA THR A 171 -17.70 -26.63 -2.15
C THR A 171 -17.91 -28.03 -1.57
N VAL A 172 -17.35 -29.05 -2.21
CA VAL A 172 -17.51 -30.45 -1.78
C VAL A 172 -16.88 -30.67 -0.41
N VAL A 173 -15.65 -30.21 -0.18
CA VAL A 173 -14.96 -30.39 1.10
C VAL A 173 -15.64 -29.60 2.22
N ALA A 174 -16.01 -28.35 1.95
CA ALA A 174 -16.68 -27.48 2.91
C ALA A 174 -18.02 -28.05 3.39
N ALA A 175 -18.80 -28.63 2.47
CA ALA A 175 -20.13 -29.17 2.75
C ALA A 175 -20.13 -30.64 3.23
N SER A 176 -19.12 -31.44 2.89
CA SER A 176 -19.03 -32.84 3.29
C SER A 176 -18.84 -32.98 4.80
N GLN A 177 -19.38 -34.07 5.37
CA GLN A 177 -19.31 -34.37 6.79
C GLN A 177 -18.55 -35.67 7.05
N SER A 178 -17.76 -35.69 8.12
CA SER A 178 -17.01 -36.88 8.52
C SER A 178 -16.71 -36.92 10.02
N TRP A 179 -16.20 -38.06 10.51
CA TRP A 179 -15.85 -38.26 11.91
C TRP A 179 -14.41 -37.83 12.19
N ILE A 180 -14.26 -36.60 12.67
CA ILE A 180 -12.96 -35.97 12.90
C ILE A 180 -12.48 -36.26 14.31
N ARG A 181 -11.21 -36.68 14.46
CA ARG A 181 -10.55 -36.78 15.76
C ARG A 181 -10.12 -35.40 16.22
N VAL A 182 -10.55 -34.98 17.40
CA VAL A 182 -10.27 -33.65 17.94
C VAL A 182 -9.61 -33.74 19.31
N ALA A 183 -8.76 -32.76 19.61
CA ALA A 183 -8.24 -32.60 20.97
C ALA A 183 -9.33 -32.09 21.93
N PRO A 184 -9.14 -32.18 23.26
CA PRO A 184 -9.94 -31.41 24.21
C PRO A 184 -9.82 -29.91 23.94
N LEU A 185 -10.94 -29.18 24.05
CA LEU A 185 -10.93 -27.72 23.97
C LEU A 185 -10.47 -27.14 25.31
N GLU A 186 -9.20 -26.76 25.39
CA GLU A 186 -8.63 -26.01 26.50
C GLU A 186 -8.26 -24.61 26.00
N ARG A 187 -9.02 -23.57 26.41
CA ARG A 187 -8.62 -22.19 26.10
C ARG A 187 -7.59 -21.76 27.12
N ARG A 188 -6.35 -21.54 26.65
CA ARG A 188 -5.34 -20.84 27.44
C ARG A 188 -5.67 -19.34 27.40
N ALA A 189 -5.65 -18.69 28.56
CA ALA A 189 -5.67 -17.24 28.60
C ALA A 189 -4.43 -16.72 27.85
N VAL A 190 -4.57 -15.63 27.10
CA VAL A 190 -3.40 -14.97 26.54
C VAL A 190 -2.84 -14.05 27.59
N GLU A 191 -1.67 -14.41 28.09
CA GLU A 191 -0.97 -13.70 29.16
C GLU A 191 -0.37 -12.38 28.66
N GLU A 192 0.00 -12.31 27.38
CA GLU A 192 0.60 -11.12 26.79
C GLU A 192 -0.47 -10.08 26.40
N PRO A 193 -0.34 -8.83 26.88
CA PRO A 193 -1.17 -7.72 26.42
C PRO A 193 -1.02 -7.50 24.91
N ALA A 194 -2.11 -7.06 24.25
CA ALA A 194 -2.03 -6.66 22.86
C ALA A 194 -1.10 -5.46 22.72
N SER A 195 -0.25 -5.48 21.71
CA SER A 195 0.63 -4.35 21.41
C SER A 195 0.87 -4.26 19.91
N PHE A 196 0.92 -3.03 19.40
CA PHE A 196 1.30 -2.75 18.02
C PHE A 196 2.43 -1.74 18.06
N GLN A 197 3.61 -2.13 17.58
CA GLN A 197 4.79 -1.26 17.55
C GLN A 197 4.80 -0.44 16.26
N ARG A 198 5.16 0.84 16.39
CA ARG A 198 5.27 1.75 15.25
C ARG A 198 6.46 1.35 14.37
N ASP A 199 6.16 0.78 13.20
CA ASP A 199 7.14 0.48 12.15
C ASP A 199 6.59 0.96 10.80
N VAL A 200 6.80 2.25 10.51
CA VAL A 200 6.30 2.87 9.28
C VAL A 200 6.90 2.24 8.03
N ALA A 201 8.15 1.77 8.11
CA ALA A 201 8.83 1.14 6.98
C ALA A 201 8.22 -0.22 6.64
N ARG A 202 7.61 -0.92 7.60
CA ARG A 202 6.92 -2.19 7.37
C ARG A 202 5.43 -2.05 7.03
N PHE A 203 4.74 -1.13 7.68
CA PHE A 203 3.27 -1.03 7.63
C PHE A 203 2.74 0.07 6.68
N THR A 204 3.61 0.70 5.89
CA THR A 204 3.22 1.68 4.84
C THR A 204 3.81 1.32 3.48
N LYS A 205 3.38 1.97 2.40
CA LYS A 205 3.87 1.82 1.02
C LYS A 205 4.34 3.17 0.43
N ALA A 206 4.66 4.11 1.31
CA ALA A 206 4.97 5.50 0.95
C ALA A 206 6.37 5.69 0.32
N VAL A 207 7.30 4.77 0.55
CA VAL A 207 8.69 4.91 0.07
C VAL A 207 9.08 3.70 -0.81
N PRO A 208 9.51 3.92 -2.06
CA PRO A 208 9.84 2.83 -2.99
C PRO A 208 10.90 1.84 -2.48
N GLN A 209 11.87 2.32 -1.68
CA GLN A 209 12.85 1.45 -1.03
C GLN A 209 12.17 0.46 -0.07
N TRP A 210 11.31 0.95 0.83
CA TRP A 210 10.58 0.12 1.78
C TRP A 210 9.69 -0.91 1.08
N CYS A 211 9.00 -0.53 -0.01
CA CYS A 211 8.18 -1.46 -0.78
C CYS A 211 9.01 -2.64 -1.33
N ARG A 212 10.22 -2.38 -1.81
CA ARG A 212 11.14 -3.44 -2.29
C ARG A 212 11.63 -4.34 -1.14
N GLU A 213 11.95 -3.75 0.01
CA GLU A 213 12.38 -4.49 1.21
C GLU A 213 11.26 -5.39 1.76
N GLN A 214 10.03 -4.88 1.80
CA GLN A 214 8.84 -5.63 2.21
C GLN A 214 8.54 -6.80 1.27
N HIS A 215 8.69 -6.61 -0.05
CA HIS A 215 8.53 -7.69 -1.00
C HIS A 215 9.58 -8.79 -0.77
N ALA A 216 10.85 -8.42 -0.58
CA ALA A 216 11.89 -9.39 -0.22
C ALA A 216 11.56 -10.12 1.09
N ALA A 217 11.02 -9.42 2.10
CA ALA A 217 10.57 -10.03 3.35
C ALA A 217 9.39 -10.99 3.14
N ALA A 218 8.42 -10.66 2.28
CA ALA A 218 7.31 -11.54 1.94
C ALA A 218 7.78 -12.86 1.32
N LEU A 219 8.71 -12.79 0.36
CA LEU A 219 9.32 -13.98 -0.25
C LEU A 219 10.10 -14.82 0.78
N ALA A 220 10.79 -14.18 1.72
CA ALA A 220 11.49 -14.88 2.80
C ALA A 220 10.52 -15.62 3.72
N ARG A 221 9.42 -14.97 4.13
CA ARG A 221 8.35 -15.58 4.93
C ARG A 221 7.67 -16.73 4.20
N LEU A 222 7.39 -16.57 2.90
CA LEU A 222 6.85 -17.62 2.04
C LEU A 222 7.77 -18.84 2.00
N LYS A 223 9.08 -18.64 1.84
CA LYS A 223 10.07 -19.74 1.85
C LYS A 223 10.10 -20.47 3.21
N GLN A 224 10.10 -19.73 4.32
CA GLN A 224 10.10 -20.29 5.67
C GLN A 224 8.82 -21.09 5.94
N ALA A 225 7.65 -20.53 5.59
CA ALA A 225 6.38 -21.21 5.72
C ALA A 225 6.32 -22.46 4.84
N GLY A 226 6.85 -22.41 3.61
CA GLY A 226 6.95 -23.58 2.74
C GLY A 226 7.77 -24.73 3.36
N ALA A 227 8.83 -24.43 4.10
CA ALA A 227 9.60 -25.44 4.82
C ALA A 227 8.78 -26.09 5.95
N LEU A 228 8.06 -25.29 6.75
CA LEU A 228 7.19 -25.78 7.83
C LEU A 228 6.00 -26.59 7.31
N LEU A 229 5.41 -26.15 6.19
CA LEU A 229 4.23 -26.77 5.61
C LEU A 229 4.58 -27.99 4.74
N SER A 230 5.85 -28.19 4.37
CA SER A 230 6.28 -29.29 3.49
C SER A 230 5.95 -30.70 4.01
N GLU A 231 5.69 -30.84 5.31
CA GLU A 231 5.23 -32.09 5.94
C GLU A 231 3.89 -32.60 5.41
N VAL A 232 3.11 -31.77 4.72
CA VAL A 232 1.82 -32.15 4.11
C VAL A 232 1.96 -32.78 2.72
N ASN A 233 3.15 -32.75 2.11
CA ASN A 233 3.36 -33.24 0.74
C ASN A 233 3.67 -34.74 0.69
N GLY A 234 2.90 -35.51 -0.09
CA GLY A 234 3.21 -36.90 -0.47
C GLY A 234 4.08 -36.99 -1.74
N ARG A 235 4.86 -38.07 -1.90
CA ARG A 235 5.74 -38.30 -3.07
C ARG A 235 5.37 -39.57 -3.84
N GLU A 236 5.35 -39.50 -5.17
CA GLU A 236 5.54 -40.63 -6.10
C GLU A 236 6.53 -40.22 -7.21
N GLU A 237 7.39 -41.14 -7.67
CA GLU A 237 8.47 -40.85 -8.63
C GLU A 237 8.19 -41.38 -10.05
N PRO A 238 8.58 -40.64 -11.12
CA PRO A 238 8.64 -41.19 -12.48
C PRO A 238 10.07 -41.46 -13.00
N THR A 239 10.20 -42.57 -13.72
CA THR A 239 11.42 -43.18 -14.32
C THR A 239 12.05 -42.42 -15.49
N ALA A 240 13.37 -42.61 -15.67
CA ALA A 240 14.22 -41.94 -16.67
C ALA A 240 14.39 -42.68 -18.01
N SER A 241 14.83 -41.92 -19.06
CA SER A 241 15.69 -42.29 -20.23
C SER A 241 15.14 -41.74 -21.57
N ALA A 242 15.87 -41.41 -22.65
CA ALA A 242 17.23 -40.95 -22.99
C ALA A 242 17.28 -40.74 -24.54
N LYS A 243 18.21 -39.89 -25.05
CA LYS A 243 18.73 -39.75 -26.45
C LYS A 243 17.78 -39.06 -27.46
N ALA A 244 18.17 -38.11 -28.32
CA ALA A 244 19.37 -37.97 -29.18
C ALA A 244 19.61 -36.50 -29.69
N PRO A 245 20.70 -36.19 -30.44
CA PRO A 245 21.14 -34.81 -30.80
C PRO A 245 20.96 -34.35 -32.29
N PRO A 246 21.02 -33.04 -32.64
CA PRO A 246 20.92 -32.46 -34.01
C PRO A 246 22.17 -31.68 -34.53
N SER A 247 22.23 -31.39 -35.85
CA SER A 247 23.20 -30.50 -36.54
C SER A 247 22.56 -29.20 -37.12
N ARG A 248 23.38 -28.15 -37.33
CA ARG A 248 23.10 -26.69 -37.22
C ARG A 248 23.29 -25.88 -38.53
N GLU A 249 22.34 -24.98 -38.85
CA GLU A 249 22.58 -23.67 -39.50
C GLU A 249 22.19 -22.58 -38.48
N ARG A 250 23.09 -21.64 -38.16
CA ARG A 250 22.97 -20.79 -36.95
C ARG A 250 22.15 -19.51 -37.22
N LYS A 251 20.97 -19.40 -36.60
CA LYS A 251 20.09 -18.22 -36.63
C LYS A 251 20.02 -17.56 -35.24
N VAL A 252 19.90 -16.24 -35.13
CA VAL A 252 19.64 -15.55 -33.85
C VAL A 252 18.21 -15.04 -33.77
N GLY A 253 17.66 -14.99 -32.56
CA GLY A 253 16.31 -14.46 -32.36
C GLY A 253 16.11 -13.66 -31.07
N VAL A 254 15.00 -12.93 -31.02
CA VAL A 254 14.52 -12.24 -29.83
C VAL A 254 13.09 -12.66 -29.56
N VAL A 255 12.81 -13.05 -28.31
CA VAL A 255 11.45 -13.17 -27.80
C VAL A 255 11.15 -11.93 -26.98
N VAL A 256 10.12 -11.18 -27.36
CA VAL A 256 9.81 -9.88 -26.75
C VAL A 256 8.32 -9.76 -26.41
N ALA A 257 8.03 -9.12 -25.28
CA ALA A 257 6.67 -8.83 -24.83
C ALA A 257 6.50 -7.35 -24.45
N GLY A 258 5.27 -6.84 -24.55
CA GLY A 258 4.92 -5.50 -24.09
C GLY A 258 5.69 -4.36 -24.78
N VAL A 259 5.94 -3.28 -24.03
CA VAL A 259 6.60 -2.05 -24.52
C VAL A 259 8.03 -2.28 -25.00
N SER A 260 8.70 -3.33 -24.51
CA SER A 260 10.05 -3.72 -24.97
C SER A 260 10.12 -4.00 -26.48
N ALA A 261 9.00 -4.35 -27.12
CA ALA A 261 8.93 -4.52 -28.57
C ALA A 261 9.13 -3.19 -29.33
N ALA A 262 8.65 -2.08 -28.76
CA ALA A 262 8.84 -0.75 -29.34
C ALA A 262 10.30 -0.29 -29.22
N TYR A 263 10.92 -0.50 -28.05
CA TYR A 263 12.34 -0.21 -27.85
C TYR A 263 13.23 -1.05 -28.79
N LEU A 264 12.92 -2.33 -28.96
CA LEU A 264 13.61 -3.20 -29.91
C LEU A 264 13.50 -2.67 -31.35
N ALA A 265 12.29 -2.33 -31.81
CA ALA A 265 12.06 -1.82 -33.16
C ALA A 265 12.81 -0.51 -33.41
N GLU A 266 12.82 0.40 -32.43
CA GLU A 266 13.52 1.67 -32.51
C GLU A 266 15.04 1.50 -32.57
N VAL A 267 15.60 0.60 -31.77
CA VAL A 267 17.03 0.28 -31.81
C VAL A 267 17.39 -0.39 -33.15
N GLN A 268 16.59 -1.35 -33.63
CA GLN A 268 16.84 -2.01 -34.91
C GLN A 268 16.83 -1.03 -36.08
N ALA A 269 15.91 -0.06 -36.11
CA ALA A 269 15.84 0.95 -37.17
C ALA A 269 17.08 1.86 -37.23
N ARG A 270 17.85 1.93 -36.14
CA ARG A 270 19.06 2.76 -36.02
C ARG A 270 20.36 1.99 -36.33
N LEU A 271 20.31 0.66 -36.42
CA LEU A 271 21.45 -0.18 -36.79
C LEU A 271 21.52 -0.33 -38.32
N ARG A 272 22.71 -0.12 -38.90
CA ARG A 272 22.94 -0.22 -40.35
C ARG A 272 23.44 -1.61 -40.76
N ALA A 273 24.12 -2.31 -39.85
CA ALA A 273 24.71 -3.63 -40.07
C ALA A 273 23.99 -4.74 -39.28
N ALA A 274 22.68 -4.66 -39.08
CA ALA A 274 21.94 -5.68 -38.34
C ALA A 274 21.92 -7.04 -39.08
N PRO A 275 22.24 -8.17 -38.42
CA PRO A 275 22.12 -9.49 -39.05
C PRO A 275 20.64 -9.89 -39.16
N PRO A 276 20.31 -10.94 -39.93
CA PRO A 276 18.96 -11.51 -39.94
C PRO A 276 18.52 -11.91 -38.52
N LEU A 277 17.60 -11.15 -37.93
CA LEU A 277 17.10 -11.33 -36.56
C LEU A 277 15.66 -11.82 -36.60
N ALA A 278 15.42 -13.04 -36.14
CA ALA A 278 14.05 -13.55 -35.99
C ALA A 278 13.42 -12.94 -34.74
N VAL A 279 12.23 -12.33 -34.84
CA VAL A 279 11.54 -11.74 -33.68
C VAL A 279 10.22 -12.45 -33.45
N PHE A 280 10.05 -13.02 -32.26
CA PHE A 280 8.78 -13.58 -31.80
C PHE A 280 8.18 -12.62 -30.77
N LYS A 281 7.22 -11.80 -31.21
CA LYS A 281 6.47 -10.92 -30.32
C LYS A 281 5.34 -11.71 -29.67
N LEU A 282 5.42 -11.92 -28.35
CA LEU A 282 4.39 -12.62 -27.60
C LEU A 282 3.22 -11.67 -27.28
N GLY A 283 2.02 -12.03 -27.74
CA GLY A 283 0.76 -11.38 -27.33
C GLY A 283 0.06 -12.09 -26.16
N LEU A 284 0.38 -13.37 -25.92
CA LEU A 284 -0.14 -14.21 -24.84
C LEU A 284 1.05 -14.74 -24.00
N ILE A 285 1.06 -14.46 -22.69
CA ILE A 285 2.25 -14.63 -21.82
C ILE A 285 2.11 -15.80 -20.82
N HIS A 286 0.90 -16.12 -20.37
CA HIS A 286 0.65 -17.30 -19.53
C HIS A 286 -0.76 -17.87 -19.81
N PRO A 287 -0.88 -19.11 -20.34
CA PRO A 287 0.23 -20.01 -20.68
C PRO A 287 1.01 -19.53 -21.90
N LEU A 288 2.32 -19.78 -21.90
CA LEU A 288 3.15 -19.53 -23.08
C LEU A 288 2.75 -20.47 -24.25
N PRO A 289 2.78 -20.01 -25.49
CA PRO A 289 2.52 -20.85 -26.68
C PRO A 289 3.72 -21.78 -26.93
N ARG A 290 3.75 -22.90 -26.22
CA ARG A 290 4.92 -23.79 -26.13
C ARG A 290 5.34 -24.40 -27.46
N GLU A 291 4.40 -24.85 -28.29
CA GLU A 291 4.67 -25.49 -29.58
C GLU A 291 5.24 -24.49 -30.61
N GLU A 292 4.67 -23.28 -30.64
CA GLU A 292 5.13 -22.19 -31.53
C GLU A 292 6.50 -21.68 -31.11
N LEU A 293 6.73 -21.54 -29.80
CA LEU A 293 8.03 -21.18 -29.25
C LEU A 293 9.06 -22.28 -29.52
N GLU A 294 8.71 -23.56 -29.38
CA GLU A 294 9.60 -24.66 -29.72
C GLU A 294 10.02 -24.62 -31.20
N ALA A 295 9.06 -24.46 -32.12
CA ALA A 295 9.33 -24.35 -33.55
C ALA A 295 10.18 -23.11 -33.89
N PHE A 296 9.94 -21.98 -33.21
CA PHE A 296 10.72 -20.76 -33.36
C PHE A 296 12.15 -20.90 -32.83
N LEU A 297 12.34 -21.59 -31.70
CA LEU A 297 13.62 -21.76 -31.02
C LEU A 297 14.51 -22.82 -31.66
N ALA A 298 13.93 -23.89 -32.21
CA ALA A 298 14.66 -25.04 -32.77
C ALA A 298 15.76 -24.70 -33.78
N PRO A 299 15.58 -23.75 -34.73
CA PRO A 299 16.64 -23.39 -35.68
C PRO A 299 17.61 -22.31 -35.15
N LEU A 300 17.43 -21.80 -33.92
CA LEU A 300 18.25 -20.71 -33.38
C LEU A 300 19.48 -21.23 -32.63
N GLU A 301 20.61 -20.52 -32.78
CA GLU A 301 21.80 -20.72 -31.95
C GLU A 301 21.72 -19.95 -30.63
N ALA A 302 21.16 -18.75 -30.65
CA ALA A 302 20.98 -17.92 -29.47
C ALA A 302 19.68 -17.13 -29.55
N VAL A 303 19.06 -16.94 -28.39
CA VAL A 303 17.83 -16.18 -28.22
C VAL A 303 17.94 -15.22 -27.03
N LEU A 304 17.55 -13.97 -27.23
CA LEU A 304 17.44 -12.96 -26.17
C LEU A 304 15.97 -12.82 -25.74
N VAL A 305 15.70 -12.82 -24.43
CA VAL A 305 14.37 -12.53 -23.90
C VAL A 305 14.33 -11.09 -23.38
N LEU A 306 13.46 -10.29 -23.99
CA LEU A 306 13.15 -8.93 -23.55
C LEU A 306 11.79 -8.91 -22.87
N GLU A 307 11.82 -9.01 -21.54
CA GLU A 307 10.68 -8.85 -20.65
C GLU A 307 11.05 -7.93 -19.49
N GLU A 308 10.11 -7.16 -18.94
CA GLU A 308 10.36 -6.24 -17.81
C GLU A 308 10.08 -6.90 -16.46
N LEU A 309 10.66 -6.38 -15.37
CA LEU A 309 10.51 -6.88 -13.99
C LEU A 309 11.02 -8.32 -13.75
N GLU A 310 10.15 -9.30 -13.56
CA GLU A 310 10.55 -10.69 -13.30
C GLU A 310 10.82 -11.48 -14.61
N PRO A 311 11.67 -12.53 -14.58
CA PRO A 311 12.00 -13.33 -15.75
C PRO A 311 10.97 -14.46 -15.98
N LEU A 312 9.68 -14.12 -16.15
CA LEU A 312 8.58 -15.08 -16.28
C LEU A 312 8.67 -15.86 -17.60
N ILE A 313 8.86 -15.16 -18.71
CA ILE A 313 8.98 -15.70 -20.07
C ILE A 313 10.30 -16.47 -20.19
N GLU A 314 11.40 -15.88 -19.73
CA GLU A 314 12.73 -16.48 -19.71
C GLU A 314 12.75 -17.76 -18.88
N THR A 315 12.08 -17.79 -17.72
CA THR A 315 12.01 -19.00 -16.88
C THR A 315 11.20 -20.12 -17.54
N GLN A 316 10.04 -19.80 -18.08
CA GLN A 316 9.21 -20.80 -18.77
C GLN A 316 9.86 -21.26 -20.10
N MET A 317 10.57 -20.38 -20.80
CA MET A 317 11.37 -20.74 -21.97
C MET A 317 12.57 -21.60 -21.59
N ALA A 318 13.25 -21.32 -20.47
CA ALA A 318 14.33 -22.17 -19.98
C ALA A 318 13.83 -23.59 -19.68
N ALA A 319 12.65 -23.72 -19.05
CA ALA A 319 12.00 -25.00 -18.84
C ALA A 319 11.66 -25.69 -20.17
N LEU A 320 11.06 -24.97 -21.13
CA LEU A 320 10.76 -25.51 -22.47
C LEU A 320 12.02 -25.99 -23.21
N ILE A 321 13.09 -25.19 -23.21
CA ILE A 321 14.38 -25.52 -23.83
C ILE A 321 14.96 -26.80 -23.20
N ALA A 322 14.89 -26.93 -21.88
CA ALA A 322 15.38 -28.11 -21.17
C ALA A 322 14.52 -29.34 -21.45
N GLU A 323 13.19 -29.23 -21.36
CA GLU A 323 12.24 -30.31 -21.61
C GLU A 323 12.31 -30.84 -23.05
N ARG A 324 12.52 -29.95 -24.02
CA ARG A 324 12.61 -30.29 -25.45
C ARG A 324 14.04 -30.51 -25.93
N ASN A 325 15.03 -30.38 -25.05
CA ASN A 325 16.46 -30.56 -25.33
C ASN A 325 16.95 -29.70 -26.52
N LEU A 326 16.46 -28.45 -26.61
CA LEU A 326 16.80 -27.52 -27.69
C LEU A 326 18.23 -26.99 -27.52
N ARG A 327 18.97 -26.86 -28.62
CA ARG A 327 20.38 -26.41 -28.62
C ARG A 327 20.54 -24.90 -28.81
N VAL A 328 19.63 -24.10 -28.23
CA VAL A 328 19.64 -22.64 -28.28
C VAL A 328 20.18 -22.07 -26.97
N ARG A 329 21.05 -21.06 -27.06
CA ARG A 329 21.56 -20.33 -25.89
C ARG A 329 20.55 -19.27 -25.48
N LEU A 330 20.06 -19.32 -24.25
CA LEU A 330 19.13 -18.34 -23.70
C LEU A 330 19.91 -17.18 -23.03
N LEU A 331 19.65 -15.95 -23.47
CA LEU A 331 20.17 -14.72 -22.87
C LEU A 331 19.00 -13.91 -22.30
N GLY A 332 19.22 -13.25 -21.16
CA GLY A 332 18.19 -12.51 -20.46
C GLY A 332 18.65 -12.06 -19.07
N LYS A 333 17.70 -11.82 -18.17
CA LYS A 333 17.95 -11.33 -16.81
C LYS A 333 18.66 -12.36 -15.94
N ARG A 334 18.40 -13.65 -16.12
CA ARG A 334 19.01 -14.70 -15.28
C ARG A 334 20.52 -14.79 -15.46
N GLY A 335 21.03 -14.38 -16.63
CA GLY A 335 22.46 -14.24 -16.92
C GLY A 335 23.07 -12.91 -16.48
N GLY A 336 22.31 -12.02 -15.83
CA GLY A 336 22.76 -10.70 -15.40
C GLY A 336 22.85 -9.64 -16.51
N LEU A 337 22.38 -9.96 -17.73
CA LEU A 337 22.48 -9.05 -18.88
C LEU A 337 21.48 -7.87 -18.79
N LEU A 338 20.35 -8.09 -18.12
CA LEU A 338 19.27 -7.13 -17.97
C LEU A 338 18.82 -7.05 -16.49
N PRO A 339 18.41 -5.86 -16.01
CA PRO A 339 18.02 -5.67 -14.62
C PRO A 339 16.63 -6.25 -14.31
N ARG A 340 16.44 -6.68 -13.06
CA ARG A 340 15.12 -7.07 -12.49
C ARG A 340 14.37 -5.89 -11.87
N VAL A 341 15.01 -4.73 -11.80
CA VAL A 341 14.51 -3.54 -11.10
C VAL A 341 14.65 -2.34 -12.03
N GLY A 342 13.60 -1.51 -12.07
CA GLY A 342 13.53 -0.36 -12.96
C GLY A 342 12.97 -0.71 -14.34
N GLU A 343 12.81 0.32 -15.16
CA GLU A 343 12.27 0.24 -16.52
C GLU A 343 13.39 -0.02 -17.53
N TYR A 344 13.05 -0.66 -18.65
CA TYR A 344 13.96 -0.76 -19.78
C TYR A 344 13.99 0.54 -20.59
N ASN A 345 15.06 0.75 -21.34
CA ASN A 345 15.20 1.83 -22.30
C ASN A 345 16.03 1.37 -23.52
N GLN A 346 16.11 2.21 -24.54
CA GLN A 346 16.79 1.91 -25.81
C GLN A 346 18.29 1.61 -25.61
N ALA A 347 18.95 2.26 -24.65
CA ALA A 347 20.35 2.01 -24.34
C ALA A 347 20.57 0.62 -23.72
N LEU A 348 19.71 0.21 -22.78
CA LEU A 348 19.72 -1.13 -22.19
C LEU A 348 19.47 -2.21 -23.24
N VAL A 349 18.50 -1.99 -24.15
CA VAL A 349 18.16 -2.91 -25.23
C VAL A 349 19.30 -3.02 -26.26
N ALA A 350 19.91 -1.91 -26.67
CA ALA A 350 21.04 -1.90 -27.60
C ALA A 350 22.24 -2.68 -27.05
N ARG A 351 22.54 -2.51 -25.75
CA ARG A 351 23.59 -3.30 -25.08
C ARG A 351 23.27 -4.79 -25.02
N ALA A 352 22.01 -5.16 -24.76
CA ALA A 352 21.59 -6.55 -24.75
C ALA A 352 21.67 -7.20 -26.15
N LEU A 353 21.33 -6.46 -27.21
CA LEU A 353 21.52 -6.91 -28.60
C LEU A 353 22.98 -7.07 -28.98
N ALA A 354 23.86 -6.17 -28.53
CA ALA A 354 25.30 -6.31 -28.74
C ALA A 354 25.82 -7.65 -28.18
N ALA A 355 25.40 -8.02 -26.97
CA ALA A 355 25.74 -9.30 -26.36
C ALA A 355 25.17 -10.51 -27.12
N LEU A 356 23.94 -10.40 -27.65
CA LEU A 356 23.33 -11.44 -28.49
C LEU A 356 24.13 -11.65 -29.79
N PHE A 357 24.46 -10.56 -30.49
CA PHE A 357 25.22 -10.61 -31.76
C PHE A 357 26.63 -11.15 -31.56
N GLU A 358 27.31 -10.72 -30.50
CA GLU A 358 28.63 -11.24 -30.14
C GLU A 358 28.58 -12.75 -29.86
N THR A 359 27.56 -13.19 -29.13
CA THR A 359 27.36 -14.61 -28.78
C THR A 359 27.21 -15.51 -30.01
N ALA A 360 26.66 -14.98 -31.11
CA ALA A 360 26.49 -15.67 -32.38
C ALA A 360 27.58 -15.37 -33.43
N GLY A 361 28.58 -14.54 -33.08
CA GLY A 361 29.72 -14.24 -33.95
C GLY A 361 29.53 -13.08 -34.94
N TYR A 362 28.46 -12.29 -34.83
CA TYR A 362 28.22 -11.10 -35.67
C TYR A 362 28.96 -9.86 -35.11
N ARG A 363 30.29 -9.88 -35.19
CA ARG A 363 31.16 -8.89 -34.53
C ARG A 363 30.94 -7.44 -34.96
N GLU A 364 30.69 -7.19 -36.24
CA GLU A 364 30.46 -5.84 -36.77
C GLU A 364 29.14 -5.25 -36.23
N SER A 365 28.07 -6.04 -36.27
CA SER A 365 26.77 -5.69 -35.71
C SER A 365 26.81 -5.50 -34.19
N ALA A 366 27.60 -6.33 -33.49
CA ALA A 366 27.81 -6.20 -32.05
C ALA A 366 28.53 -4.88 -31.70
N ALA A 367 29.57 -4.52 -32.45
CA ALA A 367 30.29 -3.26 -32.27
C ALA A 367 29.40 -2.04 -32.55
N GLU A 368 28.58 -2.08 -33.60
CA GLU A 368 27.63 -1.00 -33.92
C GLU A 368 26.56 -0.85 -32.83
N ALA A 369 25.96 -1.95 -32.37
CA ALA A 369 24.95 -1.93 -31.30
C ALA A 369 25.55 -1.43 -29.98
N GLN A 370 26.80 -1.78 -29.68
CA GLN A 370 27.52 -1.28 -28.51
C GLN A 370 27.81 0.22 -28.63
N ALA A 371 28.20 0.71 -29.81
CA ALA A 371 28.41 2.13 -30.07
C ALA A 371 27.11 2.93 -29.95
N LEU A 372 26.00 2.40 -30.47
CA LEU A 372 24.67 2.99 -30.31
C LEU A 372 24.24 3.00 -28.84
N ALA A 373 24.48 1.93 -28.10
CA ALA A 373 24.20 1.89 -26.66
C ALA A 373 24.99 2.98 -25.91
N ALA A 374 26.26 3.18 -26.25
CA ALA A 374 27.10 4.24 -25.67
C ALA A 374 26.58 5.64 -26.04
N GLN A 375 26.18 5.86 -27.30
CA GLN A 375 25.59 7.11 -27.76
C GLN A 375 24.26 7.42 -27.04
N LEU A 376 23.39 6.43 -26.88
CA LEU A 376 22.11 6.58 -26.18
C LEU A 376 22.27 6.68 -24.66
N SER A 377 23.40 6.24 -24.12
CA SER A 377 23.76 6.40 -22.71
C SER A 377 24.52 7.71 -22.43
N ALA A 378 24.91 8.45 -23.49
CA ALA A 378 25.57 9.74 -23.33
C ALA A 378 24.57 10.75 -22.73
N LEU A 379 24.91 11.27 -21.55
CA LEU A 379 24.15 12.35 -20.91
C LEU A 379 24.27 13.63 -21.77
N PRO A 380 23.27 14.52 -21.76
CA PRO A 380 23.50 15.88 -22.23
C PRO A 380 24.64 16.53 -21.44
N GLU A 381 25.37 17.46 -22.08
CA GLU A 381 26.43 18.27 -21.48
C GLU A 381 26.05 18.76 -20.07
N PRO A 382 26.97 18.72 -19.08
CA PRO A 382 26.70 19.15 -17.72
C PRO A 382 26.45 20.67 -17.67
N GLY A 383 25.19 21.03 -17.87
CA GLY A 383 24.66 22.39 -17.80
C GLY A 383 23.16 22.46 -17.48
N SER A 384 22.44 21.34 -17.38
CA SER A 384 21.08 21.36 -16.84
C SER A 384 21.11 21.19 -15.32
N PHE A 385 20.91 22.30 -14.61
CA PHE A 385 20.24 22.24 -13.31
C PHE A 385 18.95 21.44 -13.54
N LEU A 386 18.87 20.20 -13.03
CA LEU A 386 17.66 19.37 -12.78
C LEU A 386 18.06 17.88 -12.76
N ALA A 387 19.00 17.50 -11.90
CA ALA A 387 18.85 16.20 -11.26
C ALA A 387 17.62 16.35 -10.35
N PRO A 388 16.55 15.54 -10.48
CA PRO A 388 15.45 15.63 -9.53
C PRO A 388 16.04 15.29 -8.17
N LEU A 389 16.14 16.31 -7.30
CA LEU A 389 16.25 16.10 -5.87
C LEU A 389 15.21 15.02 -5.51
N PRO A 390 15.55 13.99 -4.71
CA PRO A 390 14.55 13.08 -4.21
C PRO A 390 13.48 13.94 -3.54
N ARG A 391 12.33 14.08 -4.20
CA ARG A 391 11.21 14.83 -3.66
C ARG A 391 10.72 14.01 -2.48
N THR A 392 11.07 14.46 -1.28
CA THR A 392 10.43 14.01 -0.06
C THR A 392 8.94 14.27 -0.21
N LEU A 393 8.14 13.24 0.03
CA LEU A 393 6.69 13.35 0.01
C LEU A 393 6.27 14.14 1.25
N GLU A 394 6.12 15.46 1.10
CA GLU A 394 5.77 16.37 2.20
C GLU A 394 4.43 17.06 1.92
N PHE A 395 3.78 17.55 2.97
CA PHE A 395 2.60 18.41 2.81
C PHE A 395 2.98 19.72 2.12
N CYS A 396 2.18 20.12 1.13
CA CYS A 396 2.30 21.40 0.44
C CYS A 396 2.30 22.60 1.43
N PRO A 397 2.87 23.76 1.04
CA PRO A 397 2.69 25.01 1.75
C PRO A 397 1.22 25.26 2.13
N GLY A 398 1.00 25.52 3.43
CA GLY A 398 -0.31 25.78 4.01
C GLY A 398 -1.36 24.69 3.84
N CYS A 399 -0.97 23.46 3.51
CA CYS A 399 -1.93 22.34 3.39
C CYS A 399 -2.79 22.21 4.66
N PRO A 400 -4.13 22.13 4.55
CA PRO A 400 -5.00 22.05 5.72
C PRO A 400 -4.77 20.76 6.51
N HIS A 401 -4.33 19.67 5.88
CA HIS A 401 -4.03 18.40 6.56
C HIS A 401 -2.82 18.51 7.49
N ARG A 402 -1.84 19.36 7.15
CA ARG A 402 -0.71 19.68 8.05
C ARG A 402 -1.25 20.34 9.33
N MET A 403 -2.20 21.27 9.21
CA MET A 403 -2.87 21.88 10.35
C MET A 403 -3.59 20.83 11.19
N THR A 404 -4.34 19.94 10.55
CA THR A 404 -5.11 18.88 11.24
C THR A 404 -4.21 17.98 12.06
N TYR A 405 -3.08 17.54 11.51
CA TYR A 405 -2.12 16.70 12.23
C TYR A 405 -1.35 17.44 13.31
N TYR A 406 -1.04 18.73 13.11
CA TYR A 406 -0.49 19.56 14.17
C TYR A 406 -1.48 19.72 15.34
N ALA A 407 -2.76 19.99 15.03
CA ALA A 407 -3.83 20.05 16.01
C ALA A 407 -4.03 18.71 16.74
N LEU A 408 -3.95 17.58 16.02
CA LEU A 408 -3.99 16.24 16.61
C LEU A 408 -2.84 16.04 17.60
N ARG A 409 -1.60 16.39 17.22
CA ARG A 409 -0.44 16.30 18.12
C ARG A 409 -0.65 17.08 19.41
N ARG A 410 -1.13 18.33 19.31
CA ARG A 410 -1.48 19.17 20.48
C ARG A 410 -2.63 18.59 21.30
N ALA A 411 -3.65 18.03 20.65
CA ALA A 411 -4.78 17.38 21.33
C ALA A 411 -4.35 16.13 22.11
N LEU A 412 -3.45 15.32 21.55
CA LEU A 412 -2.87 14.15 22.22
C LEU A 412 -2.05 14.57 23.44
N GLN A 413 -1.15 15.54 23.28
CA GLN A 413 -0.36 16.10 24.38
C GLN A 413 -1.25 16.65 25.51
N ALA A 414 -2.27 17.43 25.15
CA ALA A 414 -3.24 17.97 26.10
C ALA A 414 -4.13 16.90 26.77
N ALA A 415 -4.25 15.72 26.17
CA ALA A 415 -4.91 14.55 26.74
C ALA A 415 -3.94 13.64 27.54
N GLY A 416 -2.67 14.03 27.66
CA GLY A 416 -1.65 13.30 28.42
C GLY A 416 -0.97 12.15 27.66
N TYR A 417 -1.11 12.09 26.34
CA TYR A 417 -0.48 11.07 25.50
C TYR A 417 0.74 11.62 24.75
N GLN A 418 1.77 10.79 24.58
CA GLN A 418 2.79 11.07 23.58
C GLN A 418 2.31 10.64 22.16
N PRO A 419 2.77 11.30 21.08
CA PRO A 419 2.31 10.98 19.72
C PRO A 419 2.58 9.54 19.27
N ASP A 420 3.62 8.91 19.81
CA ASP A 420 4.01 7.52 19.58
C ASP A 420 3.29 6.51 20.48
N GLU A 421 2.40 6.97 21.37
CA GLU A 421 1.57 6.10 22.22
C GLU A 421 0.17 5.83 21.66
N VAL A 422 -0.28 6.69 20.74
CA VAL A 422 -1.62 6.65 20.17
C VAL A 422 -1.53 6.28 18.70
N ILE A 423 -2.17 5.15 18.37
CA ILE A 423 -2.10 4.58 17.02
C ILE A 423 -3.03 5.37 16.11
N THR A 424 -2.49 5.95 15.05
CA THR A 424 -3.29 6.52 13.95
C THR A 424 -3.03 5.70 12.69
N THR A 425 -4.04 4.93 12.27
CA THR A 425 -4.03 4.23 10.99
C THR A 425 -4.32 5.22 9.87
N GLY A 426 -3.62 5.12 8.74
CA GLY A 426 -3.79 6.01 7.59
C GLY A 426 -4.21 5.27 6.33
N ASP A 427 -4.67 6.05 5.36
CA ASP A 427 -5.05 5.61 4.02
C ASP A 427 -4.07 6.13 2.96
N ILE A 428 -4.12 5.51 1.76
CA ILE A 428 -3.42 6.01 0.58
C ILE A 428 -3.89 7.44 0.25
N GLY A 429 -2.96 8.37 0.10
CA GLY A 429 -3.24 9.77 -0.23
C GLY A 429 -2.53 10.73 0.73
N CYS A 430 -2.95 12.00 0.80
CA CYS A 430 -2.26 13.00 1.62
C CYS A 430 -2.19 12.62 3.12
N THR A 431 -3.05 11.72 3.58
CA THR A 431 -3.06 11.25 4.97
C THR A 431 -1.74 10.56 5.36
N ILE A 432 -1.07 9.88 4.41
CA ILE A 432 0.17 9.14 4.69
C ILE A 432 1.36 10.06 4.95
N LEU A 433 1.33 11.31 4.46
CA LEU A 433 2.41 12.28 4.65
C LEU A 433 2.64 12.62 6.14
N GLY A 434 1.67 12.28 7.01
CA GLY A 434 1.82 12.36 8.47
C GLY A 434 2.84 11.40 9.09
N ILE A 435 3.46 10.50 8.32
CA ILE A 435 4.57 9.65 8.81
C ILE A 435 5.86 10.45 9.02
N HIS A 436 6.04 11.53 8.27
CA HIS A 436 7.26 12.32 8.26
C HIS A 436 7.34 13.26 9.47
N ALA A 437 8.57 13.49 9.93
CA ALA A 437 8.84 14.55 10.90
C ALA A 437 8.44 15.91 10.30
N PRO A 438 7.98 16.88 11.11
CA PRO A 438 7.87 16.82 12.57
C PRO A 438 6.55 16.25 13.10
N LEU A 439 5.63 15.83 12.23
CA LEU A 439 4.30 15.38 12.65
C LEU A 439 4.34 13.95 13.21
N SER A 440 4.87 13.01 12.43
CA SER A 440 5.06 11.59 12.80
C SER A 440 3.86 10.89 13.45
N VAL A 441 2.63 11.34 13.15
CA VAL A 441 1.39 10.85 13.75
C VAL A 441 0.81 9.62 13.05
N CYS A 442 1.09 9.40 11.76
CA CYS A 442 0.54 8.27 11.00
C CYS A 442 1.44 7.04 11.10
N TRP A 443 0.83 5.84 11.22
CA TRP A 443 1.54 4.60 11.51
C TRP A 443 1.44 3.57 10.38
N THR A 444 0.33 3.57 9.64
CA THR A 444 0.02 2.52 8.66
C THR A 444 -0.58 3.10 7.39
N GLU A 445 -0.40 2.39 6.29
CA GLU A 445 -1.10 2.58 5.01
C GLU A 445 -1.19 1.22 4.32
N VAL A 446 -2.43 0.81 4.00
CA VAL A 446 -2.70 -0.47 3.34
C VAL A 446 -3.25 -0.27 1.95
N SER A 447 -4.42 0.34 1.86
CA SER A 447 -5.19 0.58 0.64
C SER A 447 -6.21 1.71 0.89
N MET A 448 -6.92 2.15 -0.13
CA MET A 448 -7.95 3.20 0.02
C MET A 448 -9.15 2.64 0.81
N GLY A 449 -9.47 3.26 1.94
CA GLY A 449 -10.57 2.88 2.83
C GLY A 449 -10.19 1.94 3.98
N ALA A 450 -8.94 1.49 4.07
CA ALA A 450 -8.54 0.41 4.99
C ALA A 450 -8.29 0.85 6.44
N SER A 451 -7.95 2.12 6.67
CA SER A 451 -7.60 2.67 7.99
C SER A 451 -8.63 2.33 9.08
N LEU A 452 -9.92 2.43 8.77
CA LEU A 452 -11.03 2.14 9.69
C LEU A 452 -11.10 0.66 10.09
N GLY A 453 -11.03 -0.26 9.12
CA GLY A 453 -11.05 -1.70 9.38
C GLY A 453 -9.86 -2.13 10.24
N ILE A 454 -8.65 -1.63 9.91
CA ILE A 454 -7.45 -1.90 10.71
C ILE A 454 -7.61 -1.36 12.14
N ALA A 455 -8.11 -0.13 12.31
CA ALA A 455 -8.34 0.48 13.62
C ALA A 455 -9.33 -0.33 14.48
N GLN A 456 -10.39 -0.84 13.87
CA GLN A 456 -11.35 -1.73 14.52
C GLN A 456 -10.68 -3.05 14.95
N GLY A 457 -9.84 -3.64 14.10
CA GLY A 457 -9.05 -4.82 14.44
C GLY A 457 -8.13 -4.63 15.64
N LEU A 458 -7.45 -3.48 15.73
CA LEU A 458 -6.61 -3.12 16.88
C LEU A 458 -7.43 -3.03 18.17
N LYS A 459 -8.66 -2.51 18.10
CA LYS A 459 -9.57 -2.48 19.25
C LYS A 459 -10.02 -3.88 19.67
N TYR A 460 -10.37 -4.74 18.72
CA TYR A 460 -10.71 -6.14 19.00
C TYR A 460 -9.54 -6.95 19.57
N ALA A 461 -8.30 -6.58 19.26
CA ALA A 461 -7.15 -7.20 19.90
C ALA A 461 -7.02 -6.89 21.40
N GLY A 462 -7.64 -5.81 21.87
CA GLY A 462 -7.55 -5.34 23.25
C GLY A 462 -6.67 -4.11 23.44
N ILE A 463 -6.43 -3.30 22.41
CA ILE A 463 -5.75 -2.00 22.58
C ILE A 463 -6.70 -1.03 23.30
N GLU A 464 -6.45 -0.81 24.59
CA GLU A 464 -7.27 0.07 25.44
C GLU A 464 -7.10 1.56 25.10
N ARG A 465 -5.87 1.98 24.79
CA ARG A 465 -5.51 3.36 24.41
C ARG A 465 -6.32 3.85 23.21
N PRO A 466 -6.54 5.16 23.03
CA PRO A 466 -7.23 5.68 21.84
C PRO A 466 -6.60 5.17 20.53
N VAL A 467 -7.44 4.90 19.55
CA VAL A 467 -7.02 4.53 18.19
C VAL A 467 -7.79 5.43 17.22
N LEU A 468 -7.06 6.03 16.30
CA LEU A 468 -7.61 6.91 15.26
C LEU A 468 -7.45 6.26 13.88
N ALA A 469 -8.39 6.55 12.99
CA ALA A 469 -8.28 6.31 11.56
C ALA A 469 -8.27 7.67 10.84
N ALA A 470 -7.19 7.98 10.12
CA ALA A 470 -7.07 9.17 9.30
C ALA A 470 -7.35 8.82 7.83
N MET A 471 -8.31 9.52 7.23
CA MET A 471 -8.83 9.17 5.92
C MET A 471 -9.18 10.43 5.13
N GLY A 472 -8.83 10.49 3.85
CA GLY A 472 -9.23 11.58 2.96
C GLY A 472 -10.69 11.47 2.51
N ASP A 473 -11.27 12.56 2.03
CA ASP A 473 -12.60 12.57 1.39
C ASP A 473 -12.70 11.58 0.22
N SER A 474 -11.74 11.56 -0.69
CA SER A 474 -11.75 10.66 -1.86
C SER A 474 -11.71 9.19 -1.45
N THR A 475 -10.85 8.85 -0.47
CA THR A 475 -10.76 7.50 0.08
C THR A 475 -12.01 7.10 0.88
N PHE A 476 -12.66 8.08 1.52
CA PHE A 476 -13.94 7.86 2.20
C PHE A 476 -15.02 7.43 1.20
N PHE A 477 -15.13 8.12 0.07
CA PHE A 477 -16.07 7.72 -0.99
C PHE A 477 -15.68 6.40 -1.68
N HIS A 478 -14.39 6.08 -1.78
CA HIS A 478 -13.88 4.88 -2.44
C HIS A 478 -14.20 3.59 -1.65
N GLY A 479 -13.81 3.54 -0.39
CA GLY A 479 -13.96 2.34 0.45
C GLY A 479 -14.28 2.62 1.92
N GLY A 480 -14.16 3.87 2.36
CA GLY A 480 -14.32 4.23 3.77
C GLY A 480 -15.75 4.17 4.31
N ILE A 481 -16.77 4.40 3.48
CA ILE A 481 -18.19 4.33 3.90
C ILE A 481 -18.52 2.94 4.46
N ALA A 482 -18.05 1.88 3.78
CA ALA A 482 -18.25 0.51 4.24
C ALA A 482 -17.56 0.28 5.60
N GLY A 483 -16.30 0.67 5.74
CA GLY A 483 -15.57 0.57 7.01
C GLY A 483 -16.26 1.33 8.16
N LEU A 484 -16.83 2.51 7.88
CA LEU A 484 -17.57 3.29 8.88
C LEU A 484 -18.86 2.60 9.32
N LEU A 485 -19.66 2.09 8.36
CA LEU A 485 -20.86 1.31 8.67
C LEU A 485 -20.54 0.10 9.55
N ASN A 486 -19.44 -0.60 9.25
CA ASN A 486 -18.99 -1.73 10.05
C ASN A 486 -18.67 -1.34 11.49
N ALA A 487 -17.85 -0.31 11.67
CA ALA A 487 -17.43 0.16 12.99
C ALA A 487 -18.62 0.65 13.85
N VAL A 488 -19.60 1.31 13.23
CA VAL A 488 -20.82 1.77 13.91
C VAL A 488 -21.69 0.59 14.35
N GLN A 489 -21.96 -0.37 13.46
CA GLN A 489 -22.75 -1.56 13.78
C GLN A 489 -22.11 -2.39 14.90
N ALA A 490 -20.78 -2.45 14.92
CA ALA A 490 -20.02 -3.13 15.95
C ALA A 490 -19.90 -2.34 17.28
N GLY A 491 -20.26 -1.04 17.28
CA GLY A 491 -20.14 -0.18 18.47
C GLY A 491 -18.70 0.01 18.96
N VAL A 492 -17.71 -0.06 18.08
CA VAL A 492 -16.29 -0.01 18.48
C VAL A 492 -15.88 1.43 18.82
N ARG A 493 -15.24 1.60 19.97
CA ARG A 493 -14.71 2.91 20.40
C ARG A 493 -13.45 3.28 19.61
N LEU A 494 -13.58 4.18 18.64
CA LEU A 494 -12.48 4.74 17.84
C LEU A 494 -12.84 6.12 17.29
N THR A 495 -11.83 6.87 16.82
CA THR A 495 -12.05 8.18 16.21
C THR A 495 -11.67 8.14 14.73
N LEU A 496 -12.59 8.47 13.84
CA LEU A 496 -12.31 8.72 12.43
C LEU A 496 -12.05 10.22 12.23
N LEU A 497 -10.89 10.54 11.68
CA LEU A 497 -10.47 11.87 11.28
C LEU A 497 -10.55 11.97 9.75
N LEU A 498 -11.60 12.64 9.25
CA LEU A 498 -11.83 12.84 7.83
C LEU A 498 -11.17 14.14 7.36
N LEU A 499 -10.27 14.01 6.39
CA LEU A 499 -9.49 15.08 5.78
C LEU A 499 -10.19 15.52 4.49
N ASP A 500 -11.12 16.48 4.58
CA ASP A 500 -11.96 16.96 3.48
C ASP A 500 -11.34 18.19 2.81
N ASN A 501 -10.58 17.96 1.73
CA ASN A 501 -10.00 19.00 0.89
C ASN A 501 -10.69 19.15 -0.47
N GLY A 502 -11.79 18.41 -0.68
CA GLY A 502 -12.61 18.36 -1.88
C GLY A 502 -11.90 17.94 -3.16
N LEU A 503 -10.75 17.27 -3.12
CA LEU A 503 -10.01 16.84 -4.31
C LEU A 503 -9.28 15.51 -4.10
N THR A 504 -9.18 14.70 -5.15
CA THR A 504 -8.18 13.62 -5.18
C THR A 504 -6.81 14.24 -5.50
N ALA A 505 -6.16 14.79 -4.48
CA ALA A 505 -5.05 15.74 -4.66
C ALA A 505 -3.78 15.12 -5.25
N MET A 506 -3.25 14.05 -4.67
CA MET A 506 -1.92 13.50 -5.03
C MET A 506 -1.86 12.91 -6.43
N THR A 507 -2.98 12.46 -7.00
CA THR A 507 -3.03 11.81 -8.31
C THR A 507 -3.14 12.79 -9.47
N GLY A 508 -3.11 14.10 -9.21
CA GLY A 508 -3.28 15.14 -10.24
C GLY A 508 -4.50 16.04 -10.04
N GLN A 509 -4.98 16.18 -8.79
CA GLN A 509 -6.04 17.12 -8.41
C GLN A 509 -7.39 16.86 -9.11
N GLN A 510 -7.72 15.58 -9.35
CA GLN A 510 -8.98 15.23 -10.00
C GLN A 510 -10.17 15.56 -9.10
N PRO A 511 -11.30 16.00 -9.69
CA PRO A 511 -12.53 16.14 -8.95
C PRO A 511 -13.01 14.77 -8.46
N ASN A 512 -13.61 14.75 -7.28
CA ASN A 512 -14.23 13.60 -6.64
C ASN A 512 -15.68 13.97 -6.24
N PRO A 513 -16.47 13.05 -5.68
CA PRO A 513 -17.85 13.35 -5.26
C PRO A 513 -17.98 14.52 -4.25
N GLY A 514 -16.94 14.78 -3.46
CA GLY A 514 -16.85 15.89 -2.50
C GLY A 514 -16.27 17.19 -3.07
N SER A 515 -16.00 17.29 -4.37
CA SER A 515 -15.46 18.51 -4.97
C SER A 515 -16.47 19.65 -5.05
N TRP A 516 -16.00 20.86 -4.77
CA TRP A 516 -16.75 22.09 -5.04
C TRP A 516 -16.74 22.34 -6.55
N GLN A 517 -17.91 22.26 -7.20
CA GLN A 517 -18.05 22.55 -8.63
C GLN A 517 -18.48 23.99 -8.85
N ALA A 518 -17.94 24.63 -9.91
CA ALA A 518 -18.42 25.92 -10.36
C ALA A 518 -19.66 25.75 -11.25
N GLY A 519 -20.74 26.49 -10.95
CA GLY A 519 -21.93 26.61 -11.79
C GLY A 519 -23.23 26.08 -11.16
N THR A 520 -24.35 26.74 -11.48
CA THR A 520 -25.72 26.38 -11.05
C THR A 520 -26.56 25.77 -12.17
N GLY A 521 -25.91 25.28 -13.23
CA GLY A 521 -26.57 24.76 -14.44
C GLY A 521 -27.01 23.29 -14.30
N PRO A 522 -27.81 22.78 -15.26
CA PRO A 522 -28.35 21.42 -15.24
C PRO A 522 -27.30 20.31 -15.36
N THR A 523 -26.05 20.65 -15.67
CA THR A 523 -24.89 19.73 -15.73
C THR A 523 -24.03 19.75 -14.46
N ALA A 524 -24.33 20.63 -13.49
CA ALA A 524 -23.64 20.66 -12.21
C ALA A 524 -23.96 19.38 -11.43
N LYS A 525 -22.93 18.59 -11.08
CA LYS A 525 -23.13 17.38 -10.29
C LYS A 525 -23.25 17.78 -8.81
N PRO A 526 -24.18 17.16 -8.06
CA PRO A 526 -24.31 17.45 -6.64
C PRO A 526 -23.04 17.05 -5.90
N ARG A 527 -22.55 17.92 -5.01
CA ARG A 527 -21.50 17.58 -4.05
C ARG A 527 -22.08 16.61 -3.03
N ALA A 528 -21.41 15.49 -2.81
CA ALA A 528 -21.74 14.55 -1.75
C ALA A 528 -21.46 15.20 -0.39
N ASP A 529 -22.49 15.34 0.45
CA ASP A 529 -22.32 15.86 1.80
C ASP A 529 -21.85 14.75 2.75
N ILE A 530 -20.56 14.79 3.07
CA ILE A 530 -19.90 13.85 4.00
C ILE A 530 -20.60 13.83 5.35
N GLU A 531 -21.06 14.97 5.87
CA GLU A 531 -21.68 15.00 7.20
C GLU A 531 -23.01 14.23 7.20
N THR A 532 -23.86 14.46 6.20
CA THR A 532 -25.11 13.70 6.03
C THR A 532 -24.83 12.21 5.83
N ILE A 533 -23.83 11.83 5.03
CA ILE A 533 -23.46 10.41 4.83
C ILE A 533 -23.01 9.77 6.14
N VAL A 534 -22.13 10.45 6.89
CA VAL A 534 -21.61 9.97 8.18
C VAL A 534 -22.74 9.79 9.19
N ARG A 535 -23.67 10.76 9.30
CA ARG A 535 -24.87 10.64 10.15
C ARG A 535 -25.78 9.52 9.68
N GLY A 536 -25.95 9.36 8.37
CA GLY A 536 -26.70 8.27 7.75
C GLY A 536 -26.12 6.88 8.05
N CYS A 537 -24.82 6.79 8.30
CA CYS A 537 -24.16 5.56 8.76
C CYS A 537 -24.44 5.24 10.25
N GLY A 538 -25.11 6.14 10.99
CA GLY A 538 -25.49 5.96 12.40
C GLY A 538 -24.55 6.61 13.42
N VAL A 539 -23.59 7.44 12.99
CA VAL A 539 -22.67 8.13 13.89
C VAL A 539 -23.40 9.24 14.65
N THR A 540 -23.28 9.23 15.98
CA THR A 540 -23.90 10.24 16.87
C THR A 540 -22.98 11.42 17.17
N PHE A 541 -21.66 11.19 17.26
CA PHE A 541 -20.66 12.25 17.39
C PHE A 541 -20.09 12.61 16.01
N VAL A 542 -20.61 13.69 15.43
CA VAL A 542 -20.11 14.26 14.17
C VAL A 542 -19.83 15.74 14.38
N ARG A 543 -18.59 16.17 14.11
CA ARG A 543 -18.15 17.56 14.20
C ARG A 543 -17.35 17.94 12.97
N ALA A 544 -17.75 19.00 12.28
CA ALA A 544 -16.93 19.61 11.25
C ALA A 544 -16.11 20.75 11.86
N VAL A 545 -14.84 20.82 11.51
CA VAL A 545 -13.90 21.85 11.98
C VAL A 545 -13.14 22.41 10.79
N ASN A 546 -12.82 23.69 10.86
CA ASN A 546 -11.86 24.32 9.97
C ASN A 546 -10.45 24.14 10.57
N PRO A 547 -9.53 23.39 9.93
CA PRO A 547 -8.21 23.12 10.50
C PRO A 547 -7.38 24.38 10.75
N TYR A 548 -7.67 25.48 10.08
CA TYR A 548 -7.00 26.77 10.33
C TYR A 548 -7.40 27.41 11.68
N GLU A 549 -8.53 27.00 12.26
CA GLU A 549 -8.96 27.38 13.60
C GLU A 549 -8.39 26.38 14.61
N LEU A 550 -7.09 26.55 14.91
CA LEU A 550 -6.27 25.57 15.62
C LEU A 550 -6.86 25.18 16.99
N GLU A 551 -7.17 26.15 17.85
CA GLU A 551 -7.65 25.87 19.21
C GLU A 551 -9.02 25.17 19.22
N ALA A 552 -9.93 25.58 18.32
CA ALA A 552 -11.23 24.92 18.17
C ALA A 552 -11.08 23.48 17.65
N THR A 553 -10.14 23.26 16.72
CA THR A 553 -9.79 21.94 16.21
C THR A 553 -9.20 21.05 17.30
N VAL A 554 -8.26 21.58 18.11
CA VAL A 554 -7.67 20.87 19.26
C VAL A 554 -8.75 20.48 20.28
N ALA A 555 -9.63 21.41 20.65
CA ALA A 555 -10.72 21.14 21.60
C ALA A 555 -11.66 20.02 21.10
N THR A 556 -12.07 20.10 19.83
CA THR A 556 -12.95 19.10 19.21
C THR A 556 -12.29 17.72 19.15
N LEU A 557 -11.00 17.65 18.82
CA LEU A 557 -10.26 16.39 18.80
C LEU A 557 -10.15 15.78 20.19
N ARG A 558 -9.96 16.58 21.25
CA ARG A 558 -9.97 16.10 22.64
C ARG A 558 -11.31 15.49 23.04
N GLU A 559 -12.41 16.16 22.68
CA GLU A 559 -13.75 15.62 22.89
C GLU A 559 -13.96 14.29 22.15
N ALA A 560 -13.50 14.21 20.89
CA ALA A 560 -13.62 13.01 20.08
C ALA A 560 -12.83 11.82 20.65
N LEU A 561 -11.62 12.05 21.18
CA LEU A 561 -10.79 11.02 21.83
C LEU A 561 -11.46 10.47 23.12
N ALA A 562 -12.20 11.31 23.83
CA ALA A 562 -12.91 10.94 25.04
C ALA A 562 -14.26 10.23 24.78
N PHE A 563 -14.80 10.34 23.57
CA PHE A 563 -16.13 9.82 23.24
C PHE A 563 -16.22 8.27 23.38
N PRO A 564 -17.23 7.74 24.09
CA PRO A 564 -17.40 6.30 24.31
C PRO A 564 -18.15 5.66 23.12
N GLY A 565 -17.56 5.69 21.93
CA GLY A 565 -18.13 5.09 20.71
C GLY A 565 -17.34 5.50 19.46
N VAL A 566 -17.96 5.37 18.28
CA VAL A 566 -17.38 5.90 17.04
C VAL A 566 -17.58 7.42 17.01
N ALA A 567 -16.48 8.17 17.00
CA ALA A 567 -16.48 9.62 16.81
C ALA A 567 -15.95 9.99 15.43
N VAL A 568 -16.59 10.93 14.74
CA VAL A 568 -16.12 11.44 13.44
C VAL A 568 -15.86 12.94 13.52
N VAL A 569 -14.62 13.33 13.21
CA VAL A 569 -14.21 14.72 13.05
C VAL A 569 -13.89 14.98 11.58
N ILE A 570 -14.61 15.91 10.96
CA ILE A 570 -14.45 16.30 9.56
C ILE A 570 -13.62 17.59 9.53
N ALA A 571 -12.32 17.45 9.29
CA ALA A 571 -11.38 18.54 9.10
C ALA A 571 -11.51 19.06 7.65
N ARG A 572 -12.29 20.12 7.46
CA ARG A 572 -12.70 20.63 6.14
C ARG A 572 -12.03 21.96 5.82
N ALA A 573 -11.23 21.97 4.76
CA ALA A 573 -10.68 23.19 4.16
C ALA A 573 -10.17 22.89 2.75
N PRO A 574 -10.30 23.82 1.79
CA PRO A 574 -9.91 23.57 0.41
C PRO A 574 -8.42 23.23 0.29
N CYS A 575 -8.10 22.35 -0.66
CA CYS A 575 -6.73 22.07 -1.05
C CYS A 575 -6.02 23.38 -1.46
N THR A 576 -4.77 23.57 -1.04
CA THR A 576 -3.99 24.78 -1.38
C THR A 576 -3.36 24.71 -2.75
N VAL A 577 -3.24 23.52 -3.36
CA VAL A 577 -2.54 23.36 -4.64
C VAL A 577 -3.17 24.17 -5.79
N PRO A 578 -4.51 24.27 -5.93
CA PRO A 578 -5.12 25.10 -6.98
C PRO A 578 -4.98 26.62 -6.79
N GLY A 579 -4.60 27.11 -5.59
CA GLY A 579 -4.65 28.53 -5.24
C GLY A 579 -3.31 29.07 -4.74
N ARG A 580 -2.92 30.27 -5.20
CA ARG A 580 -1.66 30.91 -4.75
C ARG A 580 -1.73 31.44 -3.32
N LEU A 581 -2.89 31.95 -2.90
CA LEU A 581 -3.19 32.38 -1.54
C LEU A 581 -4.52 31.74 -1.11
N LEU A 582 -4.71 31.54 0.20
CA LEU A 582 -6.03 31.14 0.70
C LEU A 582 -7.09 32.21 0.43
N PRO A 583 -8.37 31.82 0.23
CA PRO A 583 -9.46 32.78 0.06
C PRO A 583 -9.48 33.83 1.18
N GLY A 584 -9.53 35.11 0.80
CA GLY A 584 -9.54 36.24 1.73
C GLY A 584 -8.17 36.74 2.19
N GLN A 585 -7.06 36.18 1.69
CA GLN A 585 -5.71 36.68 1.95
C GLN A 585 -5.19 37.51 0.77
N GLU A 586 -4.55 38.65 1.07
CA GLU A 586 -4.06 39.59 0.05
C GLU A 586 -2.54 39.54 -0.16
N ALA A 587 -1.79 39.06 0.85
CA ALA A 587 -0.34 39.01 0.86
C ALA A 587 0.19 37.76 1.60
N PRO A 588 1.37 37.21 1.19
CA PRO A 588 2.06 36.16 1.94
C PRO A 588 2.50 36.68 3.31
N PHE A 589 2.87 35.77 4.21
CA PHE A 589 3.41 36.13 5.52
C PHE A 589 4.92 36.34 5.48
N GLN A 590 5.41 37.20 6.37
CA GLN A 590 6.82 37.49 6.61
C GLN A 590 7.14 37.43 8.11
N ILE A 591 8.44 37.36 8.43
CA ILE A 591 8.94 37.44 9.80
C ILE A 591 9.28 38.88 10.12
N GLU A 592 8.76 39.39 11.24
CA GLU A 592 9.19 40.67 11.81
C GLU A 592 10.44 40.46 12.65
N GLU A 593 11.59 40.86 12.11
CA GLU A 593 12.90 40.53 12.68
C GLU A 593 13.10 41.05 14.11
N THR A 594 12.52 42.20 14.45
CA THR A 594 12.62 42.84 15.77
C THR A 594 11.90 42.05 16.86
N ARG A 595 10.79 41.37 16.52
CA ARG A 595 10.02 40.52 17.44
C ARG A 595 10.45 39.06 17.40
N CYS A 596 11.10 38.62 16.32
CA CYS A 596 11.49 37.23 16.14
C CYS A 596 12.62 36.81 17.07
N CYS A 597 12.36 35.81 17.90
CA CYS A 597 13.31 35.23 18.85
C CYS A 597 14.38 34.30 18.23
N ALA A 598 14.35 34.05 16.91
CA ALA A 598 15.33 33.18 16.25
C ALA A 598 16.75 33.74 16.41
N GLY A 599 17.66 32.95 16.98
CA GLY A 599 19.00 33.39 17.37
C GLY A 599 19.09 34.10 18.73
N ARG A 600 17.96 34.51 19.33
CA ARG A 600 17.92 35.29 20.59
C ARG A 600 17.35 34.52 21.79
N GLY A 601 17.52 33.19 21.81
CA GLY A 601 17.10 32.32 22.92
C GLY A 601 15.80 31.52 22.70
N CYS A 602 15.34 31.37 21.47
CA CYS A 602 14.31 30.39 21.10
C CYS A 602 14.97 29.20 20.41
N ASP A 603 15.50 28.27 21.21
CA ASP A 603 16.19 27.09 20.70
C ASP A 603 15.21 26.04 20.13
N GLU A 604 13.92 26.14 20.48
CA GLU A 604 12.87 25.17 20.11
C GLU A 604 12.10 25.54 18.84
N LEU A 605 12.17 26.79 18.35
CA LEU A 605 11.51 27.32 17.13
C LEU A 605 10.22 26.58 16.71
N PRO A 606 9.11 26.64 17.47
CA PRO A 606 7.90 25.84 17.18
C PRO A 606 7.30 26.13 15.80
N CYS A 607 7.39 27.38 15.34
CA CYS A 607 6.99 27.79 13.99
C CYS A 607 7.76 27.08 12.86
N TYR A 608 8.95 26.53 13.15
CA TYR A 608 9.77 25.76 12.22
C TYR A 608 9.79 24.27 12.58
N TYR A 609 10.23 23.89 13.78
CA TYR A 609 10.45 22.50 14.19
C TYR A 609 9.18 21.72 14.51
N GLU A 610 8.05 22.37 14.84
CA GLU A 610 6.80 21.64 15.06
C GLU A 610 5.85 21.74 13.87
N VAL A 611 5.79 22.90 13.23
CA VAL A 611 4.95 23.15 12.05
C VAL A 611 5.54 22.54 10.78
N GLY A 612 6.87 22.65 10.59
CA GLY A 612 7.62 22.07 9.48
C GLY A 612 7.29 22.59 8.08
N CYS A 613 6.72 23.80 7.95
CA CYS A 613 6.23 24.30 6.66
C CYS A 613 7.39 24.48 5.64
N PRO A 614 7.27 23.97 4.40
CA PRO A 614 8.34 24.05 3.40
C PRO A 614 8.62 25.49 2.94
N SER A 615 7.69 26.42 3.16
CA SER A 615 7.91 27.85 2.91
C SER A 615 8.74 28.53 3.99
N ILE A 616 9.13 27.85 5.07
CA ILE A 616 9.96 28.41 6.13
C ILE A 616 11.36 27.83 5.98
N VAL A 617 12.35 28.71 5.84
CA VAL A 617 13.76 28.32 5.68
C VAL A 617 14.59 28.85 6.84
N LEU A 618 15.57 28.05 7.26
CA LEU A 618 16.62 28.50 8.16
C LEU A 618 17.77 29.07 7.33
N MET A 619 18.11 30.32 7.60
CA MET A 619 19.21 31.03 6.96
C MET A 619 20.33 31.26 7.97
N PRO A 620 21.61 31.11 7.57
CA PRO A 620 22.71 31.64 8.37
C PRO A 620 22.61 33.17 8.44
N ALA A 621 23.13 33.78 9.52
CA ALA A 621 23.26 35.23 9.61
C ALA A 621 24.12 35.77 8.44
N GLU A 622 23.64 36.81 7.75
CA GLU A 622 24.22 37.30 6.49
C GLU A 622 25.66 37.83 6.59
N GLU A 623 26.35 37.85 5.44
CA GLU A 623 27.61 38.58 5.24
C GLU A 623 27.42 40.10 5.29
N GLY A 624 27.13 40.62 6.48
CA GLY A 624 27.18 42.06 6.82
C GLY A 624 26.79 42.37 8.27
N ALA A 625 26.35 41.36 9.02
CA ALA A 625 25.97 41.50 10.42
C ALA A 625 27.19 41.71 11.35
N ASP A 626 26.93 42.39 12.48
CA ASP A 626 27.87 42.76 13.53
C ASP A 626 28.79 41.57 13.93
N GLU A 627 30.06 41.88 14.22
CA GLU A 627 31.11 40.87 14.44
C GLU A 627 30.79 39.96 15.64
N GLU A 628 30.03 40.49 16.61
CA GLU A 628 29.52 39.78 17.79
C GLU A 628 28.35 38.82 17.46
N LEU A 629 27.53 39.12 16.44
CA LEU A 629 26.43 38.26 15.98
C LEU A 629 26.93 37.04 15.19
N ARG A 630 27.97 37.23 14.36
CA ARG A 630 28.60 36.13 13.60
C ARG A 630 29.27 35.11 14.51
N ALA A 631 29.89 35.57 15.61
CA ALA A 631 30.54 34.71 16.59
C ALA A 631 29.58 33.72 17.27
N ARG A 632 28.27 34.02 17.30
CA ARG A 632 27.24 33.23 18.00
C ARG A 632 26.54 32.15 17.15
N ARG A 633 26.81 32.05 15.84
CA ARG A 633 26.14 31.10 14.91
C ARG A 633 24.60 31.19 14.96
N GLU A 634 24.05 32.38 15.14
CA GLU A 634 22.59 32.57 15.28
C GLU A 634 21.86 32.27 13.95
N LEU A 635 20.96 31.28 13.99
CA LEU A 635 20.08 30.91 12.87
C LEU A 635 18.94 31.93 12.74
N ARG A 636 18.66 32.40 11.52
CA ARG A 636 17.47 33.21 11.21
C ARG A 636 16.40 32.37 10.55
N VAL A 637 15.14 32.71 10.81
CA VAL A 637 13.97 32.12 10.14
C VAL A 637 13.47 33.10 9.08
N ARG A 638 13.25 32.64 7.85
CA ARG A 638 12.63 33.43 6.77
C ARG A 638 11.45 32.66 6.18
N ILE A 639 10.40 33.38 5.80
CA ILE A 639 9.29 32.82 5.02
C ILE A 639 9.53 33.17 3.55
N ASP A 640 9.50 32.17 2.67
CA ASP A 640 9.54 32.36 1.23
C ASP A 640 8.19 32.91 0.72
N PRO A 641 8.14 34.17 0.23
CA PRO A 641 6.91 34.80 -0.20
C PRO A 641 6.35 34.20 -1.51
N LEU A 642 7.15 33.45 -2.27
CA LEU A 642 6.72 32.82 -3.51
C LEU A 642 5.90 31.55 -3.28
N SER A 643 6.24 30.78 -2.26
CA SER A 643 5.54 29.53 -1.90
C SER A 643 4.52 29.71 -0.77
N CYS A 644 4.60 30.80 0.00
CA CYS A 644 3.69 31.05 1.12
C CYS A 644 2.26 31.37 0.67
N VAL A 645 1.29 30.60 1.19
CA VAL A 645 -0.15 30.77 0.90
C VAL A 645 -0.91 31.57 1.97
N ALA A 646 -0.19 32.20 2.91
CA ALA A 646 -0.75 33.00 4.01
C ALA A 646 -1.77 32.26 4.92
N CYS A 647 -1.50 30.98 5.22
CA CYS A 647 -2.43 30.15 6.01
C CYS A 647 -2.51 30.46 7.51
N GLY A 648 -1.58 31.24 8.05
CA GLY A 648 -1.57 31.58 9.48
C GLY A 648 -1.02 30.53 10.44
N LEU A 649 -0.70 29.30 10.00
CA LEU A 649 -0.22 28.23 10.91
C LEU A 649 0.99 28.64 11.72
N CYS A 650 2.02 29.15 11.04
CA CYS A 650 3.26 29.53 11.68
C CYS A 650 3.07 30.72 12.62
N ALA A 651 2.15 31.63 12.30
CA ALA A 651 1.80 32.76 13.16
C ALA A 651 1.09 32.27 14.43
N ALA A 652 0.13 31.35 14.32
CA ALA A 652 -0.55 30.74 15.47
C ALA A 652 0.41 29.92 16.36
N ALA A 653 1.44 29.32 15.79
CA ALA A 653 2.47 28.59 16.52
C ALA A 653 3.60 29.50 17.08
N CYS A 654 3.62 30.79 16.74
CA CYS A 654 4.68 31.71 17.16
C CYS A 654 4.34 32.35 18.51
N PRO A 655 5.06 32.03 19.61
CA PRO A 655 4.76 32.59 20.94
C PRO A 655 5.10 34.09 21.07
N PHE A 656 5.84 34.66 20.11
CA PHE A 656 6.26 36.06 20.09
C PHE A 656 5.47 36.92 19.10
N GLU A 657 4.46 36.33 18.44
CA GLU A 657 3.61 37.01 17.46
C GLU A 657 4.38 37.68 16.31
N ALA A 658 5.59 37.19 16.02
CA ALA A 658 6.55 37.81 15.11
C ALA A 658 6.27 37.51 13.63
N ILE A 659 5.10 36.98 13.28
CA ILE A 659 4.75 36.59 11.92
C ILE A 659 3.46 37.29 11.52
N GLY A 660 3.50 38.02 10.41
CA GLY A 660 2.36 38.77 9.90
C GLY A 660 2.42 38.96 8.38
N PRO A 661 1.41 39.61 7.78
CA PRO A 661 1.38 39.87 6.34
C PRO A 661 2.59 40.68 5.86
N LEU A 662 3.06 40.38 4.64
CA LEU A 662 4.07 41.16 3.94
C LEU A 662 3.53 42.58 3.71
N ALA A 663 4.26 43.58 4.19
CA ALA A 663 3.91 44.98 3.98
C ALA A 663 3.93 45.30 2.48
N ALA A 664 2.91 46.01 1.98
CA ALA A 664 2.66 46.21 0.55
C ALA A 664 3.72 47.06 -0.19
N ALA A 665 4.71 47.62 0.51
CA ALA A 665 5.68 48.55 -0.07
C ALA A 665 7.02 47.85 -0.40
N GLU A 666 7.37 47.87 -1.69
CA GLU A 666 8.70 47.64 -2.26
C GLU A 666 9.31 46.23 -2.07
N SER A 667 8.83 45.24 -2.83
CA SER A 667 9.65 44.05 -3.07
C SER A 667 9.38 43.41 -4.43
N ASP A 668 10.37 42.63 -4.92
CA ASP A 668 10.31 41.70 -6.06
C ASP A 668 9.02 40.87 -6.13
N TYR A 669 8.32 40.71 -5.00
CA TYR A 669 7.01 40.07 -4.90
C TYR A 669 5.97 40.68 -5.86
N ASN A 670 5.89 42.01 -5.98
CA ASN A 670 4.90 42.65 -6.84
C ASN A 670 5.22 42.44 -8.33
N GLU A 671 6.49 42.50 -8.73
CA GLU A 671 6.94 42.22 -10.10
C GLU A 671 6.73 40.74 -10.48
N GLN A 672 7.05 39.81 -9.57
CA GLN A 672 6.81 38.37 -9.79
C GLN A 672 5.32 37.98 -9.73
N LYS A 673 4.49 38.73 -9.00
CA LYS A 673 3.02 38.56 -8.97
C LYS A 673 2.41 38.89 -10.33
N GLU A 674 2.87 39.95 -10.99
CA GLU A 674 2.46 40.29 -12.36
C GLU A 674 2.93 39.23 -13.37
N MET A 675 4.16 38.72 -13.23
CA MET A 675 4.74 37.73 -14.15
C MET A 675 4.04 36.35 -14.08
N VAL A 676 3.67 35.89 -12.88
CA VAL A 676 2.92 34.62 -12.69
C VAL A 676 1.45 34.78 -13.05
N ALA A 677 0.85 35.95 -12.83
CA ALA A 677 -0.52 36.23 -13.29
C ALA A 677 -0.63 36.21 -14.84
N ALA A 678 0.46 36.50 -15.55
CA ALA A 678 0.56 36.41 -17.00
C ALA A 678 0.83 34.98 -17.53
N TRP A 679 1.14 34.00 -16.66
CA TRP A 679 1.52 32.64 -17.06
C TRP A 679 0.40 31.83 -17.77
N PRO A 680 -0.88 31.90 -17.34
CA PRO A 680 -1.97 31.22 -18.06
C PRO A 680 -2.19 31.78 -19.47
N SER A 681 -1.93 33.07 -19.70
CA SER A 681 -2.00 33.70 -21.03
C SER A 681 -0.82 33.32 -21.94
N LEU A 682 0.35 32.98 -21.37
CA LEU A 682 1.53 32.54 -22.12
C LEU A 682 1.44 31.07 -22.58
N LEU A 683 0.67 30.23 -21.87
CA LEU A 683 0.43 28.82 -22.24
C LEU A 683 -0.72 28.63 -23.25
N MET A 684 -1.42 29.71 -23.62
CA MET A 684 -2.48 29.70 -24.64
C MET A 684 -2.10 30.44 -25.93
N GLN A 685 -0.82 30.78 -26.09
CA GLN A 685 -0.25 31.24 -27.35
C GLN A 685 0.78 30.21 -27.86
N GLU A 686 0.29 29.08 -28.37
CA GLU A 686 0.78 28.36 -29.54
C GLU A 686 -0.25 27.33 -30.00
#